data_AF-A0AAD2G6Z3-F1
#
_entry.id   AF-A0AAD2G6Z3-F1
#
_cell.length_a   1.000
_cell.length_b   1.000
_cell.length_c   1.000
_cell.angle_alpha   90.00
_cell.angle_beta   90.00
_cell.angle_gamma   90.00
#
_symmetry.space_group_name_H-M   'P 1'
#
loop_
_entity.id
_entity.type
_entity.pdbx_description
1 polymer ?
#
loop_
_entity_poly.entity_id
_entity_poly.type
_entity_poly.pdbx_seq_one_letter_code
_entity_poly.pdbx_strand_id
1 'polypeptide(L)'
;MSKYEVVSTNRVAGGGTYQRIKHESTSTKTPMIFGLFLPSTHATKQVTETTPALFWLSGLTCDDTNFAMKAGPAAFAAAEEQCIALVLPDTSPRGEGVPNEDSYDMGIGAGFYVDATEEPYAANYKMYTYVTEELPKLVEESFEVGTVKSISGHSMGGHGAMTIAFKNPTAWASVSAFSPICNPTQVPWGEKAFKAYLGSVDAGKAHDATELLKGLQSSCFDDILIDQGKDDNFLANQLKPENLTAVGGPQKVTVNMRSGYDHSYYFVSAYIKDHVAFHGARLNKAQGKLRASRSSYDFSSTTGKPIKCKAMVARGPKQPLTEEEITVDAPKAGEVRVKVIANALCHTDIYTLDGYDPEGLFPCILGHEAGCVVESVGPGVLSVQPGDHVIPCYTPQCSQTSCIFCMSPKTNLCPEIRSTQGQGVMPDGTVRLHDKDGKDIFHFMGCSTMSEYTVLAEISCAKISKEMALSKACLFGCGVSTGLGAVWNTCKVEADSTVAVFGLGAVGLAVIQGAKMAGASKIIAVDLNPDKFEMAKKLGATDCVNSSPDKIDKPIQKVIAGDMTPWGVDYSFDCTGNVKVMRAALECAHRGWGESCVIGVAASGHEIATRPFQLVTGRVWKGTAFGGFKSRRDVPQLVERHLKGELPIDHFITHSFEGVNKTNDAIHALHSGDCLRAVVRY
;
A
#
# COMPACT_ATOMS: atom_id res chain seq x y z
N MET A 1 -12.45 -4.95 20.21
CA MET A 1 -13.72 -4.27 19.84
C MET A 1 -13.39 -3.31 18.70
N SER A 2 -14.29 -3.16 17.73
CA SER A 2 -14.08 -2.23 16.60
C SER A 2 -13.84 -0.80 17.09
N LYS A 3 -12.89 -0.07 16.51
CA LYS A 3 -12.62 1.36 16.84
C LYS A 3 -13.76 2.29 16.41
N TYR A 4 -14.63 1.85 15.49
CA TYR A 4 -15.73 2.63 14.91
C TYR A 4 -16.85 1.73 14.37
N GLU A 5 -17.98 2.32 14.00
CA GLU A 5 -19.15 1.69 13.36
C GLU A 5 -19.46 2.43 12.05
N VAL A 6 -19.61 1.71 10.93
CA VAL A 6 -20.08 2.30 9.67
C VAL A 6 -21.60 2.33 9.68
N VAL A 7 -22.18 3.52 9.85
CA VAL A 7 -23.62 3.76 9.95
C VAL A 7 -24.29 3.64 8.58
N SER A 8 -23.65 4.14 7.53
CA SER A 8 -24.16 4.01 6.15
C SER A 8 -23.03 4.12 5.13
N THR A 9 -23.25 3.58 3.93
CA THR A 9 -22.35 3.71 2.77
C THR A 9 -23.18 3.94 1.52
N ASN A 10 -22.85 4.98 0.76
CA ASN A 10 -23.55 5.36 -0.46
C ASN A 10 -22.55 5.68 -1.58
N ARG A 11 -22.87 5.27 -2.82
CA ARG A 11 -22.21 5.83 -4.00
C ARG A 11 -22.76 7.22 -4.26
N VAL A 12 -21.88 8.18 -4.55
CA VAL A 12 -22.27 9.59 -4.73
C VAL A 12 -21.73 10.13 -6.07
N ALA A 13 -22.12 11.37 -6.40
CA ALA A 13 -21.70 12.05 -7.62
C ALA A 13 -20.17 11.97 -7.83
N GLY A 14 -19.74 11.72 -9.07
CA GLY A 14 -18.34 11.48 -9.42
C GLY A 14 -17.91 10.01 -9.41
N GLY A 15 -18.62 9.13 -8.69
CA GLY A 15 -18.32 7.68 -8.64
C GLY A 15 -17.52 7.22 -7.42
N GLY A 16 -17.18 8.14 -6.51
CA GLY A 16 -16.65 7.84 -5.18
C GLY A 16 -17.70 7.29 -4.21
N THR A 17 -17.25 7.00 -3.00
CA THR A 17 -18.06 6.39 -1.93
C THR A 17 -18.12 7.33 -0.73
N TYR A 18 -19.32 7.64 -0.25
CA TYR A 18 -19.55 8.40 0.97
C TYR A 18 -20.02 7.49 2.09
N GLN A 19 -19.39 7.58 3.25
CA GLN A 19 -19.70 6.80 4.45
C GLN A 19 -20.04 7.73 5.60
N ARG A 20 -21.00 7.32 6.43
CA ARG A 20 -21.20 7.91 7.76
C ARG A 20 -20.62 6.96 8.79
N ILE A 21 -19.74 7.47 9.64
CA ILE A 21 -18.97 6.66 10.59
C ILE A 21 -19.20 7.21 11.98
N LYS A 22 -19.60 6.32 12.90
CA LYS A 22 -19.77 6.60 14.32
C LYS A 22 -18.59 6.05 15.10
N HIS A 23 -18.10 6.77 16.08
CA HIS A 23 -17.09 6.25 17.02
C HIS A 23 -17.27 6.87 18.41
N GLU A 24 -16.74 6.20 19.42
CA GLU A 24 -16.66 6.79 20.76
C GLU A 24 -15.47 7.74 20.82
N SER A 25 -15.73 9.01 21.16
CA SER A 25 -14.68 10.01 21.24
C SER A 25 -14.10 10.12 22.64
N THR A 26 -12.77 10.11 22.74
CA THR A 26 -12.07 10.26 24.02
C THR A 26 -11.96 11.72 24.44
N SER A 27 -11.85 12.65 23.49
CA SER A 27 -11.80 14.10 23.76
C SER A 27 -13.17 14.64 24.19
N THR A 28 -14.24 14.31 23.46
CA THR A 28 -15.59 14.82 23.78
C THR A 28 -16.34 13.97 24.78
N LYS A 29 -15.88 12.74 25.05
CA LYS A 29 -16.53 11.75 25.91
C LYS A 29 -17.96 11.43 25.48
N THR A 30 -18.23 11.51 24.18
CA THR A 30 -19.52 11.19 23.57
C THR A 30 -19.31 10.35 22.32
N PRO A 31 -20.35 9.63 21.87
CA PRO A 31 -20.37 9.14 20.50
C PRO A 31 -20.32 10.32 19.54
N MET A 32 -19.40 10.30 18.58
CA MET A 32 -19.26 11.28 17.51
C MET A 32 -19.52 10.62 16.16
N ILE A 33 -20.08 11.38 15.22
CA ILE A 33 -20.28 10.94 13.84
C ILE A 33 -19.52 11.87 12.90
N PHE A 34 -18.89 11.29 11.88
CA PHE A 34 -18.34 12.06 10.77
C PHE A 34 -18.70 11.41 9.43
N GLY A 35 -18.84 12.25 8.42
CA GLY A 35 -18.91 11.84 7.03
C GLY A 35 -17.52 11.66 6.42
N LEU A 36 -17.32 10.61 5.65
CA LEU A 36 -16.08 10.34 4.91
C LEU A 36 -16.41 10.08 3.45
N PHE A 37 -15.96 10.96 2.56
CA PHE A 37 -15.95 10.69 1.12
C PHE A 37 -14.58 10.16 0.71
N LEU A 38 -14.58 9.04 -0.02
CA LEU A 38 -13.41 8.42 -0.63
C LEU A 38 -13.56 8.42 -2.16
N PRO A 39 -12.59 8.96 -2.92
CA PRO A 39 -12.65 8.97 -4.37
C PRO A 39 -12.56 7.53 -4.93
N SER A 40 -13.02 7.30 -6.16
CA SER A 40 -12.98 5.94 -6.75
C SER A 40 -11.55 5.37 -6.85
N THR A 41 -10.57 6.24 -7.07
CA THR A 41 -9.14 5.92 -7.08
C THR A 41 -8.63 5.40 -5.74
N HIS A 42 -9.33 5.65 -4.64
CA HIS A 42 -8.97 5.16 -3.31
C HIS A 42 -8.98 3.63 -3.23
N ALA A 43 -9.90 2.97 -3.93
CA ALA A 43 -10.00 1.51 -3.93
C ALA A 43 -8.94 0.83 -4.81
N THR A 44 -8.30 1.58 -5.71
CA THR A 44 -7.34 1.08 -6.70
C THR A 44 -5.93 1.62 -6.48
N LYS A 45 -5.70 2.44 -5.45
CA LYS A 45 -4.40 3.02 -5.13
C LYS A 45 -3.42 1.94 -4.65
N GLN A 46 -2.13 2.23 -4.76
CA GLN A 46 -1.13 1.33 -4.19
C GLN A 46 -1.25 1.30 -2.66
N VAL A 47 -1.02 0.14 -2.02
CA VAL A 47 -1.08 -0.04 -0.55
C VAL A 47 -0.12 0.88 0.22
N THR A 48 0.93 1.41 -0.43
CA THR A 48 1.86 2.38 0.15
C THR A 48 1.46 3.84 -0.07
N GLU A 49 0.44 4.07 -0.90
CA GLU A 49 -0.10 5.38 -1.17
C GLU A 49 -1.30 5.64 -0.27
N THR A 50 -1.31 6.84 0.29
CA THR A 50 -2.43 7.33 1.09
C THR A 50 -3.15 8.44 0.34
N THR A 51 -4.46 8.54 0.54
CA THR A 51 -5.28 9.58 -0.09
C THR A 51 -5.19 10.86 0.74
N PRO A 52 -4.75 12.01 0.20
CA PRO A 52 -4.76 13.27 0.94
C PRO A 52 -6.21 13.72 1.19
N ALA A 53 -6.44 14.48 2.27
CA ALA A 53 -7.79 14.82 2.72
C ALA A 53 -8.04 16.32 2.90
N LEU A 54 -9.26 16.74 2.60
CA LEU A 54 -9.82 18.04 2.97
C LEU A 54 -10.81 17.86 4.13
N PHE A 55 -10.55 18.52 5.24
CA PHE A 55 -11.46 18.60 6.38
C PHE A 55 -12.41 19.78 6.20
N TRP A 56 -13.71 19.54 6.34
CA TRP A 56 -14.73 20.58 6.26
C TRP A 56 -15.40 20.78 7.62
N LEU A 57 -15.30 21.99 8.15
CA LEU A 57 -15.94 22.40 9.38
C LEU A 57 -17.24 23.14 9.07
N SER A 58 -18.37 22.56 9.47
CA SER A 58 -19.68 23.15 9.21
C SER A 58 -20.01 24.29 10.20
N GLY A 59 -20.92 25.17 9.76
CA GLY A 59 -21.35 26.33 10.54
C GLY A 59 -22.42 26.01 11.60
N LEU A 60 -23.07 27.05 12.10
CA LEU A 60 -24.11 26.94 13.14
C LEU A 60 -25.22 25.98 12.72
N THR A 61 -25.82 25.30 13.69
CA THR A 61 -26.96 24.36 13.58
C THR A 61 -26.71 23.15 12.67
N CYS A 62 -25.48 22.91 12.23
CA CYS A 62 -25.16 21.83 11.31
C CYS A 62 -24.68 20.57 12.05
N ASP A 63 -24.83 19.42 11.39
CA ASP A 63 -24.19 18.16 11.78
C ASP A 63 -23.33 17.58 10.63
N ASP A 64 -22.95 16.31 10.76
CA ASP A 64 -22.16 15.58 9.76
C ASP A 64 -22.86 15.45 8.39
N THR A 65 -24.18 15.64 8.35
CA THR A 65 -25.01 15.44 7.15
C THR A 65 -25.28 16.73 6.38
N ASN A 66 -25.31 17.89 7.04
CA ASN A 66 -25.68 19.17 6.42
C ASN A 66 -24.87 19.48 5.15
N PHE A 67 -23.54 19.39 5.23
CA PHE A 67 -22.68 19.64 4.07
C PHE A 67 -22.88 18.59 2.98
N ALA A 68 -22.88 17.31 3.36
CA ALA A 68 -23.05 16.19 2.43
C ALA A 68 -24.36 16.28 1.64
N MET A 69 -25.44 16.76 2.25
CA MET A 69 -26.74 16.92 1.58
C MET A 69 -26.82 18.18 0.73
N LYS A 70 -26.30 19.32 1.22
CA LYS A 70 -26.57 20.63 0.59
C LYS A 70 -25.50 21.09 -0.41
N ALA A 71 -24.24 20.73 -0.17
CA ALA A 71 -23.10 21.06 -1.04
C ALA A 71 -22.37 19.80 -1.55
N GLY A 72 -22.65 18.63 -0.96
CA GLY A 72 -21.99 17.36 -1.26
C GLY A 72 -21.97 16.99 -2.75
N PRO A 73 -23.07 17.07 -3.52
CA PRO A 73 -23.03 16.69 -4.94
C PRO A 73 -21.94 17.42 -5.74
N ALA A 74 -21.77 18.73 -5.54
CA ALA A 74 -20.72 19.52 -6.18
C ALA A 74 -19.33 19.23 -5.56
N ALA A 75 -19.25 19.12 -4.24
CA ALA A 75 -18.00 18.87 -3.52
C ALA A 75 -17.41 17.48 -3.82
N PHE A 76 -18.23 16.42 -3.83
CA PHE A 76 -17.84 15.04 -4.11
C PHE A 76 -17.35 14.89 -5.55
N ALA A 77 -18.06 15.48 -6.51
CA ALA A 77 -17.62 15.48 -7.91
C ALA A 77 -16.26 16.18 -8.07
N ALA A 78 -16.06 17.33 -7.42
CA ALA A 78 -14.77 18.03 -7.44
C ALA A 78 -13.66 17.26 -6.71
N ALA A 79 -13.97 16.61 -5.59
CA ALA A 79 -13.00 15.83 -4.81
C ALA A 79 -12.56 14.57 -5.56
N GLU A 80 -13.48 13.94 -6.29
CA GLU A 80 -13.20 12.86 -7.23
C GLU A 80 -12.22 13.32 -8.32
N GLU A 81 -12.51 14.45 -8.99
CA GLU A 81 -11.63 15.02 -10.03
C GLU A 81 -10.22 15.32 -9.50
N GLN A 82 -10.10 15.70 -8.22
CA GLN A 82 -8.84 16.00 -7.56
C GLN A 82 -8.16 14.79 -6.89
N CYS A 83 -8.81 13.63 -6.89
CA CYS A 83 -8.38 12.41 -6.19
C CYS A 83 -8.11 12.61 -4.69
N ILE A 84 -8.95 13.39 -4.01
CA ILE A 84 -8.82 13.67 -2.56
C ILE A 84 -10.03 13.15 -1.77
N ALA A 85 -9.81 12.84 -0.49
CA ALA A 85 -10.87 12.49 0.45
C ALA A 85 -11.50 13.75 1.07
N LEU A 86 -12.76 13.67 1.49
CA LEU A 86 -13.40 14.71 2.33
C LEU A 86 -13.75 14.13 3.70
N VAL A 87 -13.40 14.85 4.76
CA VAL A 87 -13.73 14.50 6.16
C VAL A 87 -14.66 15.56 6.71
N LEU A 88 -15.86 15.15 7.11
CA LEU A 88 -16.99 16.00 7.48
C LEU A 88 -17.41 15.72 8.94
N PRO A 89 -16.68 16.21 9.95
CA PRO A 89 -17.04 16.02 11.35
C PRO A 89 -18.37 16.69 11.70
N ASP A 90 -19.03 16.16 12.73
CA ASP A 90 -20.06 16.91 13.46
C ASP A 90 -19.49 18.22 14.03
N THR A 91 -20.34 19.21 14.23
CA THR A 91 -19.97 20.55 14.67
C THR A 91 -19.81 20.69 16.18
N SER A 92 -20.38 19.76 16.94
CA SER A 92 -20.35 19.75 18.41
C SER A 92 -20.74 18.38 18.96
N PRO A 93 -20.37 18.08 20.23
CA PRO A 93 -20.80 16.87 20.91
C PRO A 93 -22.32 16.80 21.06
N ARG A 94 -22.87 15.57 21.09
CA ARG A 94 -24.32 15.32 21.21
C ARG A 94 -24.58 14.12 22.09
N GLY A 95 -25.76 14.10 22.72
CA GLY A 95 -26.22 12.97 23.52
C GLY A 95 -26.83 13.40 24.85
N GLU A 96 -27.36 12.41 25.56
CA GLU A 96 -27.89 12.59 26.90
C GLU A 96 -26.78 13.08 27.86
N GLY A 97 -27.06 14.13 28.63
CA GLY A 97 -26.12 14.71 29.58
C GLY A 97 -25.09 15.68 28.98
N VAL A 98 -25.07 15.89 27.65
CA VAL A 98 -24.23 16.92 27.04
C VAL A 98 -24.85 18.31 27.31
N PRO A 99 -24.08 19.27 27.85
CA PRO A 99 -24.58 20.61 28.12
C PRO A 99 -25.08 21.28 26.83
N ASN A 100 -26.28 21.86 26.89
CA ASN A 100 -26.89 22.57 25.79
C ASN A 100 -27.78 23.71 26.29
N GLU A 101 -28.04 24.68 25.43
CA GLU A 101 -29.07 25.71 25.65
C GLU A 101 -30.03 25.78 24.45
N ASP A 102 -31.21 26.37 24.66
CA ASP A 102 -32.27 26.47 23.64
C ASP A 102 -31.98 27.55 22.56
N SER A 103 -30.74 28.01 22.46
CA SER A 103 -30.30 28.97 21.44
C SER A 103 -29.68 28.25 20.24
N TYR A 104 -29.83 28.82 19.05
CA TYR A 104 -29.25 28.25 17.82
C TYR A 104 -27.74 28.53 17.68
N ASP A 105 -27.22 29.48 18.47
CA ASP A 105 -25.88 30.05 18.36
C ASP A 105 -24.95 29.66 19.51
N MET A 106 -25.29 28.60 20.24
CA MET A 106 -24.43 27.99 21.26
C MET A 106 -24.72 26.50 21.44
N GLY A 107 -23.90 25.81 22.22
CA GLY A 107 -24.05 24.40 22.53
C GLY A 107 -24.04 23.51 21.28
N ILE A 108 -25.02 22.62 21.17
CA ILE A 108 -25.26 21.71 20.03
C ILE A 108 -25.39 22.51 18.72
N GLY A 109 -25.87 23.74 18.80
CA GLY A 109 -25.98 24.65 17.67
C GLY A 109 -24.64 25.26 17.25
N ALA A 110 -23.68 25.46 18.16
CA ALA A 110 -22.44 26.16 17.84
C ALA A 110 -21.29 25.89 18.83
N GLY A 111 -20.49 24.84 18.60
CA GLY A 111 -19.34 24.50 19.47
C GLY A 111 -18.08 25.37 19.30
N PHE A 112 -18.07 26.31 18.36
CA PHE A 112 -16.96 27.24 18.03
C PHE A 112 -15.60 26.62 17.70
N TYR A 113 -15.49 25.29 17.63
CA TYR A 113 -14.23 24.56 17.40
C TYR A 113 -13.11 24.94 18.38
N VAL A 114 -13.50 25.22 19.64
CA VAL A 114 -12.60 25.46 20.76
C VAL A 114 -12.63 24.29 21.74
N ASP A 115 -11.66 24.27 22.65
CA ASP A 115 -11.74 23.44 23.85
C ASP A 115 -12.24 24.29 25.00
N ALA A 116 -13.49 24.11 25.40
CA ALA A 116 -14.09 24.84 26.50
C ALA A 116 -13.33 24.58 27.82
N THR A 117 -13.09 25.64 28.59
CA THR A 117 -12.48 25.61 29.92
C THR A 117 -13.51 25.85 31.02
N GLU A 118 -14.64 26.45 30.70
CA GLU A 118 -15.70 26.75 31.66
C GLU A 118 -16.77 25.67 31.71
N GLU A 119 -17.20 25.36 32.94
CA GLU A 119 -18.34 24.48 33.19
C GLU A 119 -19.67 25.17 32.81
N PRO A 120 -20.68 24.43 32.32
CA PRO A 120 -20.69 22.96 32.19
C PRO A 120 -20.00 22.44 30.91
N TYR A 121 -19.65 23.32 29.96
CA TYR A 121 -19.21 22.93 28.61
C TYR A 121 -17.84 22.24 28.58
N ALA A 122 -16.96 22.53 29.54
CA ALA A 122 -15.64 21.91 29.67
C ALA A 122 -15.68 20.36 29.77
N ALA A 123 -16.82 19.79 30.18
CA ALA A 123 -17.02 18.35 30.27
C ALA A 123 -16.93 17.63 28.91
N ASN A 124 -17.42 18.25 27.83
CA ASN A 124 -17.59 17.60 26.52
C ASN A 124 -17.10 18.42 25.33
N TYR A 125 -17.09 19.75 25.39
CA TYR A 125 -16.81 20.61 24.23
C TYR A 125 -15.29 20.75 24.04
N LYS A 126 -14.67 19.69 23.53
CA LYS A 126 -13.24 19.59 23.20
C LYS A 126 -13.02 19.50 21.69
N MET A 127 -13.66 20.41 20.95
CA MET A 127 -13.74 20.33 19.48
C MET A 127 -12.42 20.72 18.80
N TYR A 128 -11.59 21.54 19.44
CA TYR A 128 -10.25 21.83 18.90
C TYR A 128 -9.42 20.55 18.94
N THR A 129 -9.29 19.92 20.11
CA THR A 129 -8.57 18.64 20.27
C THR A 129 -9.13 17.55 19.35
N TYR A 130 -10.46 17.45 19.25
CA TYR A 130 -11.11 16.46 18.38
C TYR A 130 -10.67 16.62 16.91
N VAL A 131 -10.69 17.84 16.38
CA VAL A 131 -10.39 18.12 14.97
C VAL A 131 -8.88 18.09 14.67
N THR A 132 -8.03 18.47 15.62
CA THR A 132 -6.57 18.56 15.37
C THR A 132 -5.82 17.27 15.67
N GLU A 133 -6.31 16.46 16.60
CA GLU A 133 -5.58 15.29 17.10
C GLU A 133 -6.35 13.99 16.90
N GLU A 134 -7.55 13.89 17.48
CA GLU A 134 -8.26 12.61 17.58
C GLU A 134 -8.81 12.12 16.25
N LEU A 135 -9.62 12.95 15.59
CA LEU A 135 -10.26 12.57 14.33
C LEU A 135 -9.23 12.33 13.22
N PRO A 136 -8.23 13.20 12.99
CA PRO A 136 -7.23 12.92 11.96
C PRO A 136 -6.51 11.60 12.20
N LYS A 137 -6.13 11.29 13.44
CA LYS A 137 -5.48 10.02 13.78
C LYS A 137 -6.39 8.83 13.49
N LEU A 138 -7.68 8.90 13.85
CA LEU A 138 -8.64 7.84 13.54
C LEU A 138 -8.76 7.62 12.03
N VAL A 139 -8.88 8.71 11.27
CA VAL A 139 -9.02 8.68 9.81
C VAL A 139 -7.77 8.08 9.15
N GLU A 140 -6.58 8.50 9.60
CA GLU A 140 -5.28 8.03 9.12
C GLU A 140 -5.06 6.52 9.40
N GLU A 141 -5.34 6.07 10.62
CA GLU A 141 -5.11 4.67 11.03
C GLU A 141 -6.12 3.67 10.44
N SER A 142 -7.33 4.12 10.11
CA SER A 142 -8.46 3.21 9.86
C SER A 142 -8.95 3.19 8.42
N PHE A 143 -8.62 4.21 7.62
CA PHE A 143 -9.19 4.39 6.29
C PHE A 143 -8.14 4.65 5.20
N GLU A 144 -6.86 4.41 5.46
CA GLU A 144 -5.77 4.60 4.49
C GLU A 144 -5.74 6.01 3.85
N VAL A 145 -6.22 6.99 4.61
CA VAL A 145 -6.12 8.42 4.32
C VAL A 145 -4.78 8.91 4.89
N GLY A 146 -4.10 9.80 4.17
CA GLY A 146 -2.74 10.20 4.48
C GLY A 146 -2.65 11.30 5.52
N THR A 147 -1.43 11.55 5.99
CA THR A 147 -1.12 12.67 6.89
C THR A 147 -1.18 14.04 6.20
N VAL A 148 -1.17 14.08 4.86
CA VAL A 148 -1.29 15.31 4.08
C VAL A 148 -2.76 15.74 4.04
N LYS A 149 -3.05 16.82 4.78
CA LYS A 149 -4.41 17.32 4.98
C LYS A 149 -4.51 18.83 4.82
N SER A 150 -5.70 19.31 4.51
CA SER A 150 -6.09 20.72 4.42
C SER A 150 -7.41 20.94 5.14
N ILE A 151 -7.75 22.19 5.43
CA ILE A 151 -8.94 22.52 6.23
C ILE A 151 -9.74 23.66 5.58
N SER A 152 -11.06 23.54 5.63
CA SER A 152 -12.01 24.54 5.16
C SER A 152 -13.22 24.58 6.09
N GLY A 153 -14.03 25.62 6.00
CA GLY A 153 -15.32 25.63 6.68
C GLY A 153 -16.23 26.78 6.29
N HIS A 154 -17.42 26.79 6.88
CA HIS A 154 -18.43 27.83 6.69
C HIS A 154 -18.81 28.50 8.01
N SER A 155 -18.95 29.83 8.03
CA SER A 155 -19.44 30.57 9.21
C SER A 155 -18.56 30.33 10.44
N MET A 156 -19.12 29.85 11.55
CA MET A 156 -18.38 29.35 12.72
C MET A 156 -17.33 28.28 12.38
N GLY A 157 -17.63 27.39 11.43
CA GLY A 157 -16.65 26.42 10.95
C GLY A 157 -15.54 27.06 10.11
N GLY A 158 -15.84 28.14 9.39
CA GLY A 158 -14.82 28.95 8.70
C GLY A 158 -13.88 29.62 9.70
N HIS A 159 -14.42 30.13 10.81
CA HIS A 159 -13.64 30.59 11.96
C HIS A 159 -12.75 29.48 12.54
N GLY A 160 -13.32 28.30 12.80
CA GLY A 160 -12.56 27.15 13.29
C GLY A 160 -11.43 26.77 12.36
N ALA A 161 -11.70 26.70 11.05
CA ALA A 161 -10.71 26.33 10.04
C ALA A 161 -9.53 27.30 10.02
N MET A 162 -9.79 28.60 10.05
CA MET A 162 -8.76 29.63 10.06
C MET A 162 -7.93 29.62 11.34
N THR A 163 -8.58 29.58 12.51
CA THR A 163 -7.88 29.62 13.81
C THR A 163 -7.03 28.36 14.03
N ILE A 164 -7.55 27.18 13.67
CA ILE A 164 -6.81 25.92 13.70
C ILE A 164 -5.61 25.97 12.75
N ALA A 165 -5.79 26.47 11.52
CA ALA A 165 -4.71 26.57 10.55
C ALA A 165 -3.58 27.49 11.03
N PHE A 166 -3.92 28.66 11.61
CA PHE A 166 -2.93 29.61 12.13
C PHE A 166 -2.18 29.11 13.35
N LYS A 167 -2.84 28.36 14.24
CA LYS A 167 -2.19 27.79 15.43
C LYS A 167 -1.32 26.57 15.09
N ASN A 168 -1.57 25.92 13.95
CA ASN A 168 -0.88 24.70 13.53
C ASN A 168 -0.37 24.80 12.08
N PRO A 169 0.48 25.80 11.74
CA PRO A 169 0.78 26.15 10.35
C PRO A 169 1.53 25.06 9.58
N THR A 170 2.17 24.11 10.27
CA THR A 170 2.86 22.96 9.65
C THR A 170 2.00 21.72 9.48
N ALA A 171 0.83 21.67 10.13
CA ALA A 171 -0.06 20.50 10.11
C ALA A 171 -1.01 20.49 8.91
N TRP A 172 -1.17 21.64 8.23
CA TRP A 172 -2.13 21.83 7.14
C TRP A 172 -1.43 22.32 5.88
N ALA A 173 -1.74 21.72 4.73
CA ALA A 173 -1.19 22.14 3.45
C ALA A 173 -1.84 23.43 2.92
N SER A 174 -3.08 23.69 3.30
CA SER A 174 -3.84 24.88 2.89
C SER A 174 -5.09 25.12 3.73
N VAL A 175 -5.59 26.36 3.71
CA VAL A 175 -6.80 26.78 4.41
C VAL A 175 -7.68 27.66 3.51
N SER A 176 -9.00 27.47 3.59
CA SER A 176 -9.99 28.36 2.98
C SER A 176 -11.24 28.49 3.86
N ALA A 177 -12.12 29.45 3.58
CA ALA A 177 -13.37 29.59 4.32
C ALA A 177 -14.50 30.25 3.52
N PHE A 178 -15.74 29.92 3.86
CA PHE A 178 -16.96 30.56 3.38
C PHE A 178 -17.59 31.40 4.50
N SER A 179 -17.86 32.67 4.22
CA SER A 179 -18.49 33.60 5.17
C SER A 179 -17.99 33.44 6.63
N PRO A 180 -16.67 33.39 6.90
CA PRO A 180 -16.15 33.08 8.23
C PRO A 180 -16.46 34.19 9.26
N ILE A 181 -16.56 33.80 10.53
CA ILE A 181 -16.53 34.76 11.65
C ILE A 181 -15.06 35.19 11.86
N CYS A 182 -14.64 36.25 11.18
CA CYS A 182 -13.23 36.65 11.12
C CYS A 182 -12.69 37.27 12.41
N ASN A 183 -13.52 38.02 13.14
CA ASN A 183 -13.10 38.77 14.32
C ASN A 183 -14.08 38.53 15.49
N PRO A 184 -14.18 37.29 16.00
CA PRO A 184 -15.13 36.88 17.04
C PRO A 184 -15.05 37.73 18.32
N THR A 185 -13.89 38.31 18.66
CA THR A 185 -13.75 39.17 19.86
C THR A 185 -14.46 40.52 19.73
N GLN A 186 -14.90 40.89 18.52
CA GLN A 186 -15.52 42.19 18.22
C GLN A 186 -16.97 42.04 17.73
N VAL A 187 -17.60 40.87 17.93
CA VAL A 187 -18.96 40.58 17.43
C VAL A 187 -19.79 39.79 18.45
N PRO A 188 -21.13 39.94 18.44
CA PRO A 188 -21.99 39.33 19.45
C PRO A 188 -21.88 37.80 19.57
N TRP A 189 -21.80 37.07 18.45
CA TRP A 189 -21.68 35.60 18.49
C TRP A 189 -20.39 35.15 19.18
N GLY A 190 -19.26 35.77 18.84
CA GLY A 190 -17.98 35.41 19.45
C GLY A 190 -17.89 35.87 20.91
N GLU A 191 -18.43 37.04 21.26
CA GLU A 191 -18.51 37.47 22.65
C GLU A 191 -19.29 36.48 23.53
N LYS A 192 -20.45 36.04 23.04
CA LYS A 192 -21.30 35.07 23.74
C LYS A 192 -20.57 33.73 23.91
N ALA A 193 -20.05 33.18 22.82
CA ALA A 193 -19.35 31.90 22.83
C ALA A 193 -18.08 31.92 23.69
N PHE A 194 -17.26 32.96 23.59
CA PHE A 194 -16.01 33.05 24.37
C PHE A 194 -16.24 33.28 25.86
N LYS A 195 -17.26 34.06 26.24
CA LYS A 195 -17.65 34.16 27.67
C LYS A 195 -18.14 32.81 28.20
N ALA A 196 -18.93 32.08 27.42
CA ALA A 196 -19.49 30.79 27.83
C ALA A 196 -18.47 29.65 27.85
N TYR A 197 -17.58 29.57 26.87
CA TYR A 197 -16.62 28.47 26.73
C TYR A 197 -15.27 28.75 27.38
N LEU A 198 -14.81 29.99 27.39
CA LEU A 198 -13.45 30.38 27.78
C LEU A 198 -13.43 31.41 28.94
N GLY A 199 -14.60 31.75 29.49
CA GLY A 199 -14.76 32.64 30.64
C GLY A 199 -14.69 34.13 30.33
N SER A 200 -14.06 34.53 29.21
CA SER A 200 -13.99 35.93 28.79
C SER A 200 -13.66 36.08 27.30
N VAL A 201 -13.98 37.26 26.76
CA VAL A 201 -13.59 37.65 25.40
C VAL A 201 -12.06 37.71 25.27
N ASP A 202 -11.38 38.15 26.33
CA ASP A 202 -9.92 38.25 26.36
C ASP A 202 -9.23 36.89 26.27
N ALA A 203 -9.76 35.87 26.95
CA ALA A 203 -9.30 34.49 26.79
C ALA A 203 -9.54 33.98 25.35
N GLY A 204 -10.62 34.45 24.71
CA GLY A 204 -10.95 34.15 23.32
C GLY A 204 -10.03 34.76 22.27
N LYS A 205 -9.17 35.73 22.60
CA LYS A 205 -8.20 36.31 21.63
C LYS A 205 -7.28 35.27 21.02
N ALA A 206 -6.93 34.22 21.77
CA ALA A 206 -6.13 33.08 21.28
C ALA A 206 -6.87 32.20 20.24
N HIS A 207 -8.14 32.47 20.00
CA HIS A 207 -9.02 31.83 19.04
C HIS A 207 -9.64 32.86 18.08
N ASP A 208 -9.09 34.07 17.96
CA ASP A 208 -9.58 35.07 17.00
C ASP A 208 -8.68 35.09 15.76
N ALA A 209 -9.24 34.82 14.58
CA ALA A 209 -8.46 34.75 13.35
C ALA A 209 -7.81 36.10 12.98
N THR A 210 -8.44 37.22 13.33
CA THR A 210 -7.90 38.57 13.10
C THR A 210 -6.74 38.87 14.06
N GLU A 211 -6.86 38.50 15.34
CA GLU A 211 -5.77 38.66 16.31
C GLU A 211 -4.60 37.71 16.02
N LEU A 212 -4.87 36.46 15.62
CA LEU A 212 -3.84 35.50 15.22
C LEU A 212 -3.08 35.97 13.99
N LEU A 213 -3.80 36.46 12.95
CA LEU A 213 -3.19 37.02 11.75
C LEU A 213 -2.29 38.21 12.07
N LYS A 214 -2.71 39.08 12.99
CA LYS A 214 -1.92 40.23 13.46
C LYS A 214 -0.60 39.84 14.12
N GLY A 215 -0.59 38.68 14.78
CA GLY A 215 0.61 38.14 15.44
C GLY A 215 1.60 37.43 14.50
N LEU A 216 1.22 37.12 13.26
CA LEU A 216 2.05 36.33 12.35
C LEU A 216 3.32 37.07 11.92
N GLN A 217 4.47 36.41 12.11
CA GLN A 217 5.79 36.93 11.72
C GLN A 217 6.18 36.59 10.28
N SER A 218 5.57 35.56 9.69
CA SER A 218 5.82 35.10 8.33
C SER A 218 4.58 34.47 7.71
N SER A 219 4.56 34.33 6.38
CA SER A 219 3.48 33.64 5.68
C SER A 219 3.50 32.15 6.02
N CYS A 220 2.35 31.61 6.43
CA CYS A 220 2.16 30.19 6.71
C CYS A 220 1.64 29.41 5.50
N PHE A 221 0.83 30.08 4.69
CA PHE A 221 0.24 29.56 3.46
C PHE A 221 0.61 30.44 2.28
N ASP A 222 0.61 29.89 1.07
CA ASP A 222 0.81 30.69 -0.15
C ASP A 222 -0.39 31.62 -0.43
N ASP A 223 -1.58 31.21 -0.01
CA ASP A 223 -2.81 32.01 -0.06
C ASP A 223 -3.82 31.47 0.97
N ILE A 224 -4.74 32.34 1.39
CA ILE A 224 -5.94 31.97 2.15
C ILE A 224 -7.13 32.44 1.34
N LEU A 225 -7.94 31.49 0.87
CA LEU A 225 -9.10 31.79 0.05
C LEU A 225 -10.33 31.97 0.93
N ILE A 226 -10.96 33.14 0.86
CA ILE A 226 -12.22 33.43 1.52
C ILE A 226 -13.24 33.82 0.47
N ASP A 227 -14.40 33.16 0.51
CA ASP A 227 -15.55 33.54 -0.28
C ASP A 227 -16.64 34.07 0.66
N GLN A 228 -17.13 35.28 0.37
CA GLN A 228 -18.09 35.99 1.22
C GLN A 228 -19.25 36.50 0.38
N GLY A 229 -20.48 36.14 0.76
CA GLY A 229 -21.69 36.74 0.19
C GLY A 229 -21.79 38.23 0.56
N LYS A 230 -22.00 39.11 -0.43
CA LYS A 230 -22.21 40.55 -0.19
C LYS A 230 -23.57 40.87 0.41
N ASP A 231 -24.56 40.02 0.14
CA ASP A 231 -25.94 40.18 0.61
C ASP A 231 -26.21 39.29 1.84
N ASP A 232 -25.13 38.86 2.50
CA ASP A 232 -25.16 38.08 3.72
C ASP A 232 -25.62 38.96 4.89
N ASN A 233 -26.77 38.62 5.48
CA ASN A 233 -27.38 39.37 6.57
C ASN A 233 -26.51 39.44 7.84
N PHE A 234 -25.49 38.58 7.95
CA PHE A 234 -24.56 38.56 9.07
C PHE A 234 -23.25 39.30 8.78
N LEU A 235 -23.02 39.74 7.55
CA LEU A 235 -21.76 40.36 7.09
C LEU A 235 -21.27 41.46 8.03
N ALA A 236 -22.11 42.48 8.23
CA ALA A 236 -21.75 43.69 8.98
C ALA A 236 -21.78 43.50 10.50
N ASN A 237 -22.49 42.51 11.03
CA ASN A 237 -22.71 42.37 12.47
C ASN A 237 -21.94 41.21 13.11
N GLN A 238 -21.56 40.20 12.32
CA GLN A 238 -20.95 38.96 12.83
C GLN A 238 -19.68 38.56 12.07
N LEU A 239 -19.65 38.67 10.74
CA LEU A 239 -18.59 38.03 9.96
C LEU A 239 -17.31 38.87 9.89
N LYS A 240 -17.46 40.19 9.67
CA LYS A 240 -16.34 41.15 9.71
C LYS A 240 -15.10 40.79 8.86
N PRO A 241 -15.23 40.32 7.60
CA PRO A 241 -14.05 40.05 6.77
C PRO A 241 -13.19 41.29 6.53
N GLU A 242 -13.78 42.50 6.59
CA GLU A 242 -13.06 43.76 6.50
C GLU A 242 -12.01 43.91 7.60
N ASN A 243 -12.31 43.47 8.84
CA ASN A 243 -11.38 43.55 9.96
C ASN A 243 -10.13 42.70 9.69
N LEU A 244 -10.32 41.48 9.20
CA LEU A 244 -9.22 40.57 8.84
C LEU A 244 -8.31 41.19 7.77
N THR A 245 -8.89 41.76 6.71
CA THR A 245 -8.12 42.38 5.63
C THR A 245 -7.40 43.66 6.05
N ALA A 246 -7.93 44.37 7.06
CA ALA A 246 -7.34 45.61 7.55
C ALA A 246 -6.08 45.41 8.41
N VAL A 247 -5.87 44.22 8.97
CA VAL A 247 -4.69 43.92 9.82
C VAL A 247 -3.38 44.12 9.08
N GLY A 248 -3.34 43.81 7.78
CA GLY A 248 -2.10 43.69 7.01
C GLY A 248 -1.22 42.55 7.54
N GLY A 249 -0.05 42.34 6.94
CA GLY A 249 0.90 41.33 7.40
C GLY A 249 1.51 40.49 6.26
N PRO A 250 2.38 39.52 6.60
CA PRO A 250 3.12 38.73 5.62
C PRO A 250 2.27 37.65 4.93
N GLN A 251 1.12 37.28 5.50
CA GLN A 251 0.23 36.26 4.95
C GLN A 251 -0.68 36.85 3.89
N LYS A 252 -0.67 36.27 2.68
CA LYS A 252 -1.64 36.61 1.64
C LYS A 252 -3.03 36.07 2.00
N VAL A 253 -4.04 36.94 1.93
CA VAL A 253 -5.46 36.59 2.10
C VAL A 253 -6.25 37.15 0.91
N THR A 254 -6.95 36.27 0.20
CA THR A 254 -7.80 36.62 -0.94
C THR A 254 -9.26 36.53 -0.50
N VAL A 255 -9.97 37.66 -0.51
CA VAL A 255 -11.41 37.72 -0.17
C VAL A 255 -12.24 38.03 -1.41
N ASN A 256 -13.00 37.05 -1.86
CA ASN A 256 -13.94 37.17 -2.96
C ASN A 256 -15.31 37.60 -2.44
N MET A 257 -15.65 38.87 -2.63
CA MET A 257 -16.98 39.39 -2.30
C MET A 257 -17.96 39.08 -3.44
N ARG A 258 -18.88 38.13 -3.24
CA ARG A 258 -19.84 37.65 -4.24
C ARG A 258 -21.18 38.40 -4.15
N SER A 259 -21.47 39.23 -5.15
CA SER A 259 -22.76 39.94 -5.26
C SER A 259 -23.92 38.95 -5.53
N GLY A 260 -25.08 39.14 -4.90
CA GLY A 260 -26.25 38.26 -5.08
C GLY A 260 -26.27 37.01 -4.21
N TYR A 261 -25.28 36.84 -3.33
CA TYR A 261 -25.14 35.65 -2.48
C TYR A 261 -25.24 36.02 -0.99
N ASP A 262 -25.95 35.16 -0.25
CA ASP A 262 -26.25 35.28 1.17
C ASP A 262 -25.42 34.28 2.01
N HIS A 263 -25.85 34.02 3.25
CA HIS A 263 -25.21 33.09 4.18
C HIS A 263 -25.57 31.60 3.93
N SER A 264 -26.33 31.29 2.88
CA SER A 264 -26.94 29.97 2.73
C SER A 264 -25.99 28.94 2.12
N TYR A 265 -26.37 27.67 2.23
CA TYR A 265 -25.65 26.61 1.50
C TYR A 265 -25.87 26.67 -0.03
N TYR A 266 -26.81 27.47 -0.55
CA TYR A 266 -26.86 27.72 -1.99
C TYR A 266 -25.64 28.52 -2.44
N PHE A 267 -25.19 29.47 -1.63
CA PHE A 267 -23.92 30.17 -1.84
C PHE A 267 -22.73 29.22 -1.76
N VAL A 268 -22.62 28.43 -0.69
CA VAL A 268 -21.53 27.45 -0.54
C VAL A 268 -21.50 26.48 -1.73
N SER A 269 -22.66 25.90 -2.09
CA SER A 269 -22.78 24.94 -3.20
C SER A 269 -22.36 25.55 -4.55
N ALA A 270 -22.62 26.84 -4.78
CA ALA A 270 -22.24 27.53 -6.01
C ALA A 270 -20.72 27.64 -6.22
N TYR A 271 -19.93 27.68 -5.15
CA TYR A 271 -18.48 27.94 -5.21
C TYR A 271 -17.62 26.84 -4.55
N ILE A 272 -18.22 25.80 -3.98
CA ILE A 272 -17.47 24.73 -3.30
C ILE A 272 -16.50 24.01 -4.25
N LYS A 273 -16.81 23.91 -5.54
CA LYS A 273 -15.92 23.33 -6.55
C LYS A 273 -14.59 24.09 -6.62
N ASP A 274 -14.63 25.42 -6.54
CA ASP A 274 -13.43 26.27 -6.60
C ASP A 274 -12.55 26.05 -5.36
N HIS A 275 -13.16 25.93 -4.18
CA HIS A 275 -12.43 25.65 -2.93
C HIS A 275 -11.83 24.23 -2.93
N VAL A 276 -12.58 23.23 -3.39
CA VAL A 276 -12.06 21.86 -3.51
C VAL A 276 -10.88 21.81 -4.50
N ALA A 277 -10.96 22.52 -5.62
CA ALA A 277 -9.84 22.64 -6.56
C ALA A 277 -8.64 23.39 -5.96
N PHE A 278 -8.88 24.48 -5.23
CA PHE A 278 -7.85 25.24 -4.50
C PHE A 278 -7.07 24.35 -3.53
N HIS A 279 -7.77 23.50 -2.79
CA HIS A 279 -7.17 22.54 -1.87
C HIS A 279 -6.52 21.37 -2.61
N GLY A 280 -7.19 20.79 -3.61
CA GLY A 280 -6.70 19.66 -4.40
C GLY A 280 -5.32 19.92 -4.99
N ALA A 281 -5.11 21.10 -5.59
CA ALA A 281 -3.81 21.49 -6.14
C ALA A 281 -2.69 21.50 -5.07
N ARG A 282 -2.97 21.98 -3.87
CA ARG A 282 -1.98 22.11 -2.77
C ARG A 282 -1.73 20.79 -2.07
N LEU A 283 -2.80 20.02 -1.83
CA LEU A 283 -2.73 18.66 -1.32
C LEU A 283 -1.90 17.77 -2.24
N ASN A 284 -2.17 17.79 -3.55
CA ASN A 284 -1.44 16.99 -4.52
C ASN A 284 0.03 17.42 -4.63
N LYS A 285 0.32 18.72 -4.55
CA LYS A 285 1.70 19.23 -4.48
C LYS A 285 2.44 18.78 -3.21
N ALA A 286 1.79 18.87 -2.05
CA ALA A 286 2.36 18.42 -0.77
C ALA A 286 2.58 16.90 -0.75
N GLN A 287 1.61 16.14 -1.26
CA GLN A 287 1.70 14.69 -1.43
C GLN A 287 2.83 14.31 -2.39
N GLY A 288 2.99 15.04 -3.51
CA GLY A 288 4.11 14.87 -4.43
C GLY A 288 5.47 15.14 -3.77
N LYS A 289 5.59 16.18 -2.93
CA LYS A 289 6.80 16.45 -2.15
C LYS A 289 7.10 15.35 -1.14
N LEU A 290 6.08 14.84 -0.45
CA LEU A 290 6.23 13.74 0.50
C LEU A 290 6.68 12.45 -0.21
N ARG A 291 6.15 12.18 -1.41
CA ARG A 291 6.60 11.10 -2.28
C ARG A 291 8.06 11.30 -2.69
N ALA A 292 8.44 12.52 -3.08
CA ALA A 292 9.81 12.86 -3.48
C ALA A 292 10.81 12.81 -2.31
N SER A 293 10.42 13.24 -1.10
CA SER A 293 11.29 13.20 0.09
C SER A 293 11.46 11.78 0.63
N ARG A 294 10.48 10.90 0.42
CA ARG A 294 10.64 9.44 0.62
C ARG A 294 11.53 8.79 -0.45
N SER A 295 11.78 9.48 -1.56
CA SER A 295 12.56 9.01 -2.71
C SER A 295 14.04 9.45 -2.69
N SER A 296 14.47 10.41 -1.87
CA SER A 296 15.87 10.83 -1.80
C SER A 296 16.59 10.16 -0.64
N TYR A 297 16.95 8.89 -0.82
CA TYR A 297 17.94 8.27 0.06
C TYR A 297 19.29 8.96 -0.16
N ASP A 298 19.82 9.63 0.88
CA ASP A 298 21.19 10.14 0.87
C ASP A 298 22.13 9.06 1.42
N PHE A 299 22.85 8.41 0.51
CA PHE A 299 23.81 7.35 0.80
C PHE A 299 25.27 7.83 0.81
N SER A 300 25.50 9.15 0.77
CA SER A 300 26.85 9.72 0.70
C SER A 300 27.72 9.33 1.90
N SER A 301 27.11 9.16 3.08
CA SER A 301 27.82 8.82 4.32
C SER A 301 28.32 7.35 4.36
N THR A 302 27.63 6.44 3.67
CA THR A 302 27.86 4.98 3.68
C THR A 302 28.62 4.47 2.46
N THR A 303 28.65 5.23 1.37
CA THR A 303 29.33 4.86 0.11
C THR A 303 30.79 4.50 0.35
N GLY A 304 31.20 3.32 -0.14
CA GLY A 304 32.59 2.84 -0.04
C GLY A 304 33.03 2.35 1.35
N LYS A 305 32.13 2.32 2.33
CA LYS A 305 32.40 1.85 3.71
C LYS A 305 31.53 0.64 4.06
N PRO A 306 31.97 -0.27 4.94
CA PRO A 306 31.09 -1.27 5.52
C PRO A 306 29.90 -0.63 6.25
N ILE A 307 28.74 -1.27 6.20
CA ILE A 307 27.51 -0.85 6.90
C ILE A 307 27.24 -1.83 8.03
N LYS A 308 26.94 -1.31 9.23
CA LYS A 308 26.32 -2.12 10.27
C LYS A 308 24.81 -2.01 10.16
N CYS A 309 24.13 -3.14 10.11
CA CYS A 309 22.67 -3.17 10.01
C CYS A 309 22.10 -4.43 10.64
N LYS A 310 20.78 -4.50 10.75
CA LYS A 310 20.09 -5.67 11.27
C LYS A 310 19.82 -6.69 10.18
N ALA A 311 19.88 -7.96 10.55
CA ALA A 311 19.52 -9.09 9.69
C ALA A 311 18.89 -10.22 10.52
N MET A 312 18.12 -11.07 9.84
CA MET A 312 17.64 -12.33 10.41
C MET A 312 18.54 -13.45 9.93
N VAL A 313 19.38 -13.96 10.82
CA VAL A 313 20.40 -14.96 10.52
C VAL A 313 19.86 -16.35 10.81
N ALA A 314 19.97 -17.25 9.84
CA ALA A 314 19.75 -18.67 10.05
C ALA A 314 21.05 -19.29 10.56
N ARG A 315 21.14 -19.61 11.85
CA ARG A 315 22.36 -20.16 12.47
C ARG A 315 22.52 -21.67 12.26
N GLY A 316 21.43 -22.37 11.97
CA GLY A 316 21.42 -23.80 11.67
C GLY A 316 20.05 -24.26 11.17
N PRO A 317 19.95 -25.47 10.64
CA PRO A 317 18.70 -26.01 10.13
C PRO A 317 17.69 -26.22 11.26
N LYS A 318 16.40 -26.00 10.96
CA LYS A 318 15.24 -26.18 11.85
C LYS A 318 15.29 -25.34 13.12
N GLN A 319 16.04 -24.24 13.10
CA GLN A 319 16.08 -23.27 14.18
C GLN A 319 15.35 -21.98 13.76
N PRO A 320 14.69 -21.26 14.69
CA PRO A 320 14.20 -19.93 14.41
C PRO A 320 15.34 -19.00 13.96
N LEU A 321 15.02 -18.01 13.13
CA LEU A 321 16.00 -17.00 12.74
C LEU A 321 16.34 -16.11 13.94
N THR A 322 17.60 -15.70 14.06
CA THR A 322 18.06 -14.76 15.09
C THR A 322 18.21 -13.35 14.52
N GLU A 323 17.60 -12.35 15.16
CA GLU A 323 17.87 -10.94 14.82
C GLU A 323 19.27 -10.59 15.33
N GLU A 324 20.15 -10.15 14.43
CA GLU A 324 21.52 -9.81 14.75
C GLU A 324 21.97 -8.52 14.08
N GLU A 325 22.84 -7.76 14.74
CA GLU A 325 23.64 -6.73 14.07
C GLU A 325 24.76 -7.43 13.28
N ILE A 326 24.78 -7.20 11.98
CA ILE A 326 25.80 -7.70 11.05
C ILE A 326 26.59 -6.55 10.44
N THR A 327 27.74 -6.86 9.88
CA THR A 327 28.49 -5.95 8.99
C THR A 327 28.32 -6.41 7.54
N VAL A 328 27.89 -5.47 6.69
CA VAL A 328 27.76 -5.64 5.24
C VAL A 328 28.86 -4.85 4.55
N ASP A 329 29.76 -5.56 3.87
CA ASP A 329 30.90 -4.96 3.16
C ASP A 329 30.46 -4.01 2.04
N ALA A 330 31.35 -3.12 1.62
CA ALA A 330 31.14 -2.33 0.41
C ALA A 330 31.18 -3.24 -0.85
N PRO A 331 30.42 -2.91 -1.90
CA PRO A 331 30.41 -3.72 -3.12
C PRO A 331 31.75 -3.66 -3.84
N LYS A 332 32.26 -4.83 -4.28
CA LYS A 332 33.44 -4.93 -5.15
C LYS A 332 33.05 -4.80 -6.63
N ALA A 333 34.00 -4.98 -7.54
CA ALA A 333 33.78 -4.83 -8.97
C ALA A 333 32.62 -5.71 -9.48
N GLY A 334 31.70 -5.13 -10.25
CA GLY A 334 30.49 -5.83 -10.74
C GLY A 334 29.42 -6.12 -9.69
N GLU A 335 29.55 -5.58 -8.47
CA GLU A 335 28.60 -5.78 -7.37
C GLU A 335 27.81 -4.51 -7.05
N VAL A 336 26.64 -4.70 -6.47
CA VAL A 336 25.69 -3.65 -6.12
C VAL A 336 25.27 -3.87 -4.68
N ARG A 337 25.47 -2.88 -3.81
CA ARG A 337 24.90 -2.90 -2.46
C ARG A 337 23.56 -2.20 -2.48
N VAL A 338 22.55 -2.85 -1.91
CA VAL A 338 21.17 -2.36 -1.91
C VAL A 338 20.65 -2.24 -0.49
N LYS A 339 19.84 -1.21 -0.25
CA LYS A 339 18.94 -1.13 0.91
C LYS A 339 17.67 -1.91 0.59
N VAL A 340 17.36 -2.93 1.38
CA VAL A 340 16.14 -3.70 1.23
C VAL A 340 15.00 -2.92 1.90
N ILE A 341 13.91 -2.68 1.16
CA ILE A 341 12.73 -1.95 1.67
C ILE A 341 11.63 -2.91 2.08
N ALA A 342 11.49 -4.01 1.34
CA ALA A 342 10.55 -5.06 1.67
C ALA A 342 11.01 -6.41 1.15
N ASN A 343 10.73 -7.45 1.90
CA ASN A 343 10.99 -8.84 1.56
C ASN A 343 9.72 -9.68 1.72
N ALA A 344 9.32 -10.38 0.68
CA ALA A 344 8.26 -11.39 0.74
C ALA A 344 8.85 -12.75 1.14
N LEU A 345 8.09 -13.53 1.92
CA LEU A 345 8.48 -14.86 2.33
C LEU A 345 8.00 -15.90 1.32
N CYS A 346 8.87 -16.83 0.98
CA CYS A 346 8.59 -17.93 0.08
C CYS A 346 8.86 -19.28 0.76
N HIS A 347 8.18 -20.33 0.28
CA HIS A 347 8.41 -21.69 0.75
C HIS A 347 9.83 -22.17 0.47
N THR A 348 10.52 -21.62 -0.55
CA THR A 348 11.92 -21.92 -0.83
C THR A 348 12.83 -21.51 0.33
N ASP A 349 12.57 -20.37 0.99
CA ASP A 349 13.36 -19.96 2.16
C ASP A 349 13.17 -20.93 3.33
N ILE A 350 11.92 -21.33 3.58
CA ILE A 350 11.57 -22.31 4.63
C ILE A 350 12.17 -23.68 4.32
N TYR A 351 12.13 -24.11 3.06
CA TYR A 351 12.66 -25.39 2.60
C TYR A 351 14.17 -25.52 2.89
N THR A 352 14.93 -24.43 2.66
CA THR A 352 16.34 -24.36 3.06
C THR A 352 16.49 -24.30 4.58
N LEU A 353 15.70 -23.47 5.27
CA LEU A 353 15.72 -23.36 6.73
C LEU A 353 15.46 -24.70 7.42
N ASP A 354 14.55 -25.51 6.89
CA ASP A 354 14.20 -26.85 7.40
C ASP A 354 15.28 -27.91 7.12
N GLY A 355 16.32 -27.55 6.36
CA GLY A 355 17.46 -28.42 6.04
C GLY A 355 17.14 -29.48 4.98
N TYR A 356 16.13 -29.24 4.15
CA TYR A 356 15.81 -30.14 3.04
C TYR A 356 16.61 -29.80 1.77
N ASP A 357 17.06 -28.55 1.63
CA ASP A 357 17.87 -28.07 0.53
C ASP A 357 19.30 -28.64 0.56
N PRO A 358 19.73 -29.39 -0.48
CA PRO A 358 21.09 -29.92 -0.55
C PRO A 358 22.16 -28.83 -0.75
N GLU A 359 21.77 -27.63 -1.19
CA GLU A 359 22.66 -26.46 -1.27
C GLU A 359 22.62 -25.60 0.01
N GLY A 360 21.84 -26.00 1.02
CA GLY A 360 21.70 -25.25 2.27
C GLY A 360 23.01 -25.14 3.05
N LEU A 361 23.49 -23.90 3.24
CA LEU A 361 24.67 -23.57 4.04
C LEU A 361 24.27 -22.75 5.26
N PHE A 362 24.93 -22.97 6.38
CA PHE A 362 24.69 -22.25 7.63
C PHE A 362 26.04 -21.87 8.29
N PRO A 363 26.16 -20.68 8.92
CA PRO A 363 25.12 -19.65 9.03
C PRO A 363 24.90 -18.91 7.70
N CYS A 364 23.66 -18.53 7.41
CA CYS A 364 23.31 -17.75 6.22
C CYS A 364 22.23 -16.72 6.50
N ILE A 365 22.07 -15.77 5.58
CA ILE A 365 20.90 -14.87 5.53
C ILE A 365 20.06 -15.28 4.32
N LEU A 366 18.84 -15.75 4.58
CA LEU A 366 17.88 -16.20 3.58
C LEU A 366 17.21 -15.01 2.86
N GLY A 367 16.18 -15.27 2.06
CA GLY A 367 15.41 -14.26 1.34
C GLY A 367 15.89 -14.05 -0.09
N HIS A 368 14.93 -14.06 -1.02
CA HIS A 368 15.17 -13.86 -2.46
C HIS A 368 14.01 -13.15 -3.19
N GLU A 369 12.96 -12.72 -2.47
CA GLU A 369 11.83 -11.97 -3.03
C GLU A 369 11.80 -10.57 -2.41
N ALA A 370 12.47 -9.58 -3.01
CA ALA A 370 12.57 -8.25 -2.39
C ALA A 370 12.41 -7.08 -3.36
N GLY A 371 12.01 -5.94 -2.80
CA GLY A 371 12.06 -4.63 -3.44
C GLY A 371 13.10 -3.78 -2.74
N CYS A 372 14.08 -3.28 -3.49
CA CYS A 372 15.24 -2.62 -2.95
C CYS A 372 15.53 -1.28 -3.63
N VAL A 373 16.33 -0.45 -2.96
CA VAL A 373 16.93 0.75 -3.52
C VAL A 373 18.44 0.57 -3.55
N VAL A 374 19.08 0.92 -4.66
CA VAL A 374 20.54 0.86 -4.79
C VAL A 374 21.17 1.88 -3.85
N GLU A 375 22.03 1.42 -2.94
CA GLU A 375 22.78 2.26 -2.01
C GLU A 375 24.09 2.73 -2.66
N SER A 376 24.91 1.77 -3.11
CA SER A 376 26.17 2.03 -3.81
C SER A 376 26.46 0.94 -4.83
N VAL A 377 27.35 1.26 -5.77
CA VAL A 377 27.78 0.36 -6.84
C VAL A 377 29.30 0.23 -6.80
N GLY A 378 29.79 -0.98 -7.07
CA GLY A 378 31.22 -1.21 -7.20
C GLY A 378 31.76 -0.84 -8.58
N PRO A 379 33.09 -0.89 -8.77
CA PRO A 379 33.71 -0.58 -10.05
C PRO A 379 33.15 -1.40 -11.22
N GLY A 380 32.95 -0.76 -12.37
CA GLY A 380 32.51 -1.44 -13.60
C GLY A 380 31.02 -1.74 -13.71
N VAL A 381 30.22 -1.40 -12.70
CA VAL A 381 28.74 -1.45 -12.78
C VAL A 381 28.24 -0.33 -13.67
N LEU A 382 27.37 -0.66 -14.64
CA LEU A 382 26.88 0.29 -15.65
C LEU A 382 25.36 0.33 -15.77
N SER A 383 24.65 -0.68 -15.28
CA SER A 383 23.22 -0.85 -15.53
C SER A 383 22.30 -0.30 -14.44
N VAL A 384 22.86 0.02 -13.28
CA VAL A 384 22.16 0.63 -12.14
C VAL A 384 23.08 1.65 -11.47
N GLN A 385 22.48 2.60 -10.76
CA GLN A 385 23.19 3.63 -9.99
C GLN A 385 22.50 3.88 -8.63
N PRO A 386 23.18 4.53 -7.67
CA PRO A 386 22.58 4.91 -6.40
C PRO A 386 21.22 5.60 -6.56
N GLY A 387 20.26 5.18 -5.74
CA GLY A 387 18.87 5.66 -5.75
C GLY A 387 17.96 5.01 -6.80
N ASP A 388 18.45 4.10 -7.64
CA ASP A 388 17.58 3.27 -8.50
C ASP A 388 16.77 2.27 -7.69
N HIS A 389 15.52 2.02 -8.10
CA HIS A 389 14.71 0.93 -7.56
C HIS A 389 15.03 -0.35 -8.32
N VAL A 390 15.27 -1.44 -7.60
CA VAL A 390 15.63 -2.74 -8.17
C VAL A 390 14.90 -3.88 -7.48
N ILE A 391 14.66 -4.95 -8.24
CA ILE A 391 14.24 -6.26 -7.71
C ILE A 391 15.45 -7.21 -7.82
N PRO A 392 15.93 -7.78 -6.71
CA PRO A 392 16.91 -8.86 -6.75
C PRO A 392 16.31 -10.08 -7.44
N CYS A 393 17.02 -10.62 -8.41
CA CYS A 393 16.60 -11.79 -9.17
C CYS A 393 17.59 -12.93 -8.98
N TYR A 394 17.14 -14.02 -8.36
CA TYR A 394 17.99 -15.20 -8.13
C TYR A 394 18.41 -15.89 -9.44
N THR A 395 17.69 -15.68 -10.54
CA THR A 395 18.15 -16.08 -11.88
C THR A 395 18.87 -14.88 -12.52
N PRO A 396 20.20 -14.90 -12.69
CA PRO A 396 20.94 -13.78 -13.24
C PRO A 396 20.73 -13.63 -14.76
N GLN A 397 21.09 -12.46 -15.30
CA GLN A 397 21.13 -12.21 -16.74
C GLN A 397 22.33 -11.32 -17.09
N CYS A 398 23.48 -11.92 -17.43
CA CYS A 398 24.68 -11.16 -17.76
C CYS A 398 24.55 -10.35 -19.05
N SER A 399 23.72 -10.79 -19.99
CA SER A 399 23.48 -10.15 -21.30
C SER A 399 24.75 -9.94 -22.14
N GLN A 400 25.84 -10.64 -21.82
CA GLN A 400 27.05 -10.62 -22.62
C GLN A 400 26.80 -11.35 -23.95
N THR A 401 27.32 -10.80 -25.05
CA THR A 401 27.19 -11.41 -26.39
C THR A 401 27.91 -12.76 -26.49
N SER A 402 28.92 -12.99 -25.65
CA SER A 402 29.63 -14.26 -25.49
C SER A 402 28.82 -15.33 -24.75
N CYS A 403 27.82 -14.95 -23.96
CA CYS A 403 27.02 -15.89 -23.17
C CYS A 403 25.96 -16.55 -24.05
N ILE A 404 26.24 -17.76 -24.53
CA ILE A 404 25.35 -18.51 -25.42
C ILE A 404 23.95 -18.75 -24.84
N PHE A 405 23.82 -18.80 -23.51
CA PHE A 405 22.53 -18.94 -22.82
C PHE A 405 21.74 -17.63 -22.87
N CYS A 406 22.37 -16.50 -22.54
CA CYS A 406 21.72 -15.19 -22.61
C CYS A 406 21.35 -14.80 -24.03
N MET A 407 22.12 -15.23 -25.04
CA MET A 407 21.83 -14.95 -26.44
C MET A 407 20.83 -15.92 -27.08
N SER A 408 20.64 -17.11 -26.50
CA SER A 408 19.65 -18.07 -26.99
C SER A 408 18.22 -17.66 -26.59
N PRO A 409 17.23 -17.72 -27.50
CA PRO A 409 15.82 -17.54 -27.14
C PRO A 409 15.22 -18.77 -26.44
N LYS A 410 15.97 -19.88 -26.33
CA LYS A 410 15.48 -21.16 -25.81
C LYS A 410 15.59 -21.31 -24.28
N THR A 411 16.20 -20.35 -23.60
CA THR A 411 16.46 -20.44 -22.16
C THR A 411 16.64 -19.07 -21.52
N ASN A 412 16.40 -19.00 -20.21
CA ASN A 412 16.74 -17.89 -19.33
C ASN A 412 17.86 -18.21 -18.33
N LEU A 413 18.44 -19.42 -18.39
CA LEU A 413 19.41 -19.92 -17.40
C LEU A 413 20.83 -19.42 -17.69
N CYS A 414 21.12 -18.18 -17.29
CA CYS A 414 22.48 -17.65 -17.35
C CYS A 414 23.40 -18.39 -16.37
N PRO A 415 24.55 -18.95 -16.82
CA PRO A 415 25.44 -19.73 -15.96
C PRO A 415 26.46 -18.88 -15.21
N GLU A 416 26.59 -17.58 -15.52
CA GLU A 416 27.74 -16.72 -15.20
C GLU A 416 28.21 -16.82 -13.74
N ILE A 417 27.26 -16.81 -12.80
CA ILE A 417 27.54 -16.84 -11.36
C ILE A 417 27.03 -18.12 -10.69
N ARG A 418 26.59 -19.13 -11.46
CA ARG A 418 25.93 -20.31 -10.88
C ARG A 418 26.87 -21.10 -9.97
N SER A 419 28.16 -21.19 -10.33
CA SER A 419 29.17 -21.93 -9.56
C SER A 419 29.45 -21.31 -8.19
N THR A 420 29.34 -19.99 -8.04
CA THR A 420 29.55 -19.29 -6.76
C THR A 420 28.25 -19.13 -5.98
N GLN A 421 27.13 -18.88 -6.67
CA GLN A 421 25.81 -18.71 -6.08
C GLN A 421 25.38 -19.93 -5.24
N GLY A 422 25.59 -21.14 -5.75
CA GLY A 422 25.29 -22.38 -5.01
C GLY A 422 26.25 -22.69 -3.85
N GLN A 423 27.36 -21.95 -3.74
CA GLN A 423 28.31 -22.03 -2.64
C GLN A 423 28.10 -20.91 -1.60
N GLY A 424 27.07 -20.08 -1.78
CA GLY A 424 26.75 -18.98 -0.87
C GLY A 424 27.79 -17.85 -0.85
N VAL A 425 28.50 -17.63 -1.97
CA VAL A 425 29.52 -16.59 -2.10
C VAL A 425 29.30 -15.71 -3.34
N MET A 426 29.90 -14.52 -3.34
CA MET A 426 29.84 -13.57 -4.45
C MET A 426 30.66 -14.05 -5.67
N PRO A 427 30.58 -13.40 -6.85
CA PRO A 427 31.30 -13.84 -8.04
C PRO A 427 32.82 -13.98 -7.88
N ASP A 428 33.43 -13.29 -6.92
CA ASP A 428 34.85 -13.39 -6.59
C ASP A 428 35.19 -14.53 -5.60
N GLY A 429 34.21 -15.33 -5.20
CA GLY A 429 34.38 -16.47 -4.30
C GLY A 429 34.42 -16.11 -2.81
N THR A 430 34.13 -14.86 -2.43
CA THR A 430 34.13 -14.45 -1.01
C THR A 430 32.75 -13.94 -0.56
N VAL A 431 32.51 -13.86 0.76
CA VAL A 431 31.26 -13.30 1.32
C VAL A 431 31.32 -11.78 1.48
N ARG A 432 30.19 -11.17 1.82
CA ARG A 432 30.06 -9.72 2.14
C ARG A 432 29.33 -9.48 3.46
N LEU A 433 28.95 -10.55 4.16
CA LEU A 433 28.08 -10.53 5.32
C LEU A 433 28.86 -11.16 6.46
N HIS A 434 29.01 -10.41 7.56
CA HIS A 434 29.81 -10.81 8.71
C HIS A 434 29.02 -10.61 9.99
N ASP A 435 29.10 -11.54 10.94
CA ASP A 435 28.53 -11.31 12.26
C ASP A 435 29.34 -10.28 13.08
N LYS A 436 28.86 -9.97 14.28
CA LYS A 436 29.51 -9.01 15.20
C LYS A 436 30.96 -9.37 15.57
N ASP A 437 31.35 -10.64 15.45
CA ASP A 437 32.68 -11.14 15.76
C ASP A 437 33.57 -11.17 14.50
N GLY A 438 33.05 -10.74 13.35
CA GLY A 438 33.74 -10.74 12.07
C GLY A 438 33.78 -12.11 11.39
N LYS A 439 32.90 -13.05 11.75
CA LYS A 439 32.81 -14.35 11.09
C LYS A 439 31.86 -14.28 9.90
N ASP A 440 32.25 -14.97 8.84
CA ASP A 440 31.49 -15.06 7.59
C ASP A 440 30.08 -15.62 7.81
N ILE A 441 29.11 -14.99 7.14
CA ILE A 441 27.74 -15.47 6.96
C ILE A 441 27.52 -15.68 5.46
N PHE A 442 27.04 -16.86 5.06
CA PHE A 442 26.84 -17.20 3.66
C PHE A 442 25.68 -16.42 3.04
N HIS A 443 25.83 -16.12 1.75
CA HIS A 443 24.76 -15.61 0.91
C HIS A 443 23.79 -16.74 0.52
N PHE A 444 22.55 -16.39 0.24
CA PHE A 444 21.50 -17.31 -0.18
C PHE A 444 20.95 -16.87 -1.54
N MET A 445 21.01 -17.77 -2.52
CA MET A 445 20.53 -17.54 -3.89
C MET A 445 21.09 -16.27 -4.55
N GLY A 446 22.24 -15.77 -4.07
CA GLY A 446 22.83 -14.50 -4.51
C GLY A 446 21.96 -13.27 -4.22
N CYS A 447 21.06 -13.36 -3.23
CA CYS A 447 20.11 -12.33 -2.85
C CYS A 447 20.25 -11.92 -1.37
N SER A 448 20.03 -12.86 -0.43
CA SER A 448 20.12 -12.63 1.02
C SER A 448 19.33 -11.42 1.52
N THR A 449 18.05 -11.38 1.19
CA THR A 449 17.21 -10.20 1.42
C THR A 449 16.49 -10.18 2.76
N MET A 450 16.70 -11.14 3.66
CA MET A 450 16.27 -11.05 5.06
C MET A 450 17.22 -10.18 5.92
N SER A 451 17.62 -9.03 5.37
CA SER A 451 18.51 -8.05 5.98
C SER A 451 18.18 -6.64 5.48
N GLU A 452 18.43 -5.61 6.29
CA GLU A 452 18.24 -4.21 5.89
C GLU A 452 19.15 -3.81 4.70
N TYR A 453 20.32 -4.44 4.56
CA TYR A 453 21.22 -4.25 3.42
C TYR A 453 21.81 -5.58 2.95
N THR A 454 22.02 -5.71 1.65
CA THR A 454 22.69 -6.88 1.06
C THR A 454 23.52 -6.46 -0.15
N VAL A 455 24.40 -7.36 -0.62
CA VAL A 455 25.22 -7.16 -1.82
C VAL A 455 24.84 -8.20 -2.86
N LEU A 456 24.59 -7.73 -4.08
CA LEU A 456 24.17 -8.52 -5.23
C LEU A 456 25.22 -8.43 -6.33
N ALA A 457 25.27 -9.43 -7.20
CA ALA A 457 25.91 -9.23 -8.50
C ALA A 457 25.04 -8.28 -9.34
N GLU A 458 25.65 -7.34 -10.08
CA GLU A 458 24.92 -6.40 -10.95
C GLU A 458 23.96 -7.13 -11.90
N ILE A 459 24.38 -8.28 -12.42
CA ILE A 459 23.63 -9.10 -13.36
C ILE A 459 22.38 -9.75 -12.76
N SER A 460 22.17 -9.62 -11.45
CA SER A 460 20.99 -10.06 -10.70
C SER A 460 20.07 -8.89 -10.31
N CYS A 461 20.38 -7.65 -10.70
CA CYS A 461 19.56 -6.47 -10.40
C CYS A 461 18.64 -6.10 -11.57
N ALA A 462 17.34 -6.34 -11.44
CA ALA A 462 16.34 -5.84 -12.39
C ALA A 462 15.91 -4.42 -12.00
N LYS A 463 16.32 -3.40 -12.78
CA LYS A 463 15.94 -2.00 -12.57
C LYS A 463 14.48 -1.75 -12.96
N ILE A 464 13.71 -1.11 -12.09
CA ILE A 464 12.27 -0.88 -12.26
C ILE A 464 11.92 0.60 -12.11
N SER A 465 10.69 0.96 -12.48
CA SER A 465 10.16 2.31 -12.27
C SER A 465 10.16 2.69 -10.78
N LYS A 466 10.55 3.95 -10.49
CA LYS A 466 10.52 4.49 -9.13
C LYS A 466 9.10 4.69 -8.59
N GLU A 467 8.10 4.67 -9.46
CA GLU A 467 6.67 4.75 -9.10
C GLU A 467 6.13 3.44 -8.51
N MET A 468 6.88 2.34 -8.65
CA MET A 468 6.47 1.05 -8.12
C MET A 468 6.72 0.95 -6.62
N ALA A 469 5.65 0.69 -5.84
CA ALA A 469 5.78 0.32 -4.44
C ALA A 469 6.68 -0.91 -4.25
N LEU A 470 7.81 -0.73 -3.56
CA LEU A 470 8.78 -1.81 -3.35
C LEU A 470 8.23 -2.98 -2.52
N SER A 471 7.24 -2.72 -1.64
CA SER A 471 6.53 -3.77 -0.90
C SER A 471 5.61 -4.64 -1.76
N LYS A 472 5.37 -4.26 -3.02
CA LYS A 472 4.64 -5.07 -4.00
C LYS A 472 5.57 -5.60 -5.08
N ALA A 473 6.58 -4.80 -5.45
CA ALA A 473 7.60 -5.15 -6.43
C ALA A 473 8.29 -6.48 -6.10
N CYS A 474 8.51 -6.74 -4.80
CA CYS A 474 9.14 -7.96 -4.29
C CYS A 474 8.52 -9.26 -4.82
N LEU A 475 7.21 -9.27 -5.11
CA LEU A 475 6.49 -10.43 -5.63
C LEU A 475 6.98 -10.88 -7.02
N PHE A 476 7.50 -9.95 -7.82
CA PHE A 476 8.07 -10.25 -9.14
C PHE A 476 9.48 -10.86 -9.05
N GLY A 477 10.10 -10.89 -7.87
CA GLY A 477 11.41 -11.52 -7.64
C GLY A 477 11.39 -13.05 -7.66
N CYS A 478 10.22 -13.70 -7.48
CA CYS A 478 10.08 -15.15 -7.62
C CYS A 478 8.65 -15.60 -7.97
N GLY A 479 7.76 -15.72 -6.98
CA GLY A 479 6.54 -16.52 -7.12
C GLY A 479 5.59 -16.10 -8.25
N VAL A 480 5.27 -14.80 -8.33
CA VAL A 480 4.32 -14.28 -9.33
C VAL A 480 4.89 -14.39 -10.74
N SER A 481 6.13 -13.92 -10.95
CA SER A 481 6.82 -14.05 -12.24
C SER A 481 6.94 -15.52 -12.67
N THR A 482 7.22 -16.42 -11.73
CA THR A 482 7.36 -17.85 -12.03
C THR A 482 6.05 -18.46 -12.55
N GLY A 483 4.93 -18.21 -11.86
CA GLY A 483 3.64 -18.76 -12.27
C GLY A 483 3.14 -18.18 -13.60
N LEU A 484 3.21 -16.85 -13.77
CA LEU A 484 2.80 -16.19 -15.01
C LEU A 484 3.64 -16.67 -16.20
N GLY A 485 4.96 -16.72 -16.03
CA GLY A 485 5.88 -17.11 -17.10
C GLY A 485 5.81 -18.60 -17.45
N ALA A 486 5.45 -19.48 -16.49
CA ALA A 486 5.19 -20.88 -16.79
C ALA A 486 4.09 -21.03 -17.85
N VAL A 487 3.05 -20.21 -17.76
CA VAL A 487 1.96 -20.14 -18.74
C VAL A 487 2.41 -19.47 -20.03
N TRP A 488 2.94 -18.24 -19.96
CA TRP A 488 3.15 -17.40 -21.15
C TRP A 488 4.40 -17.74 -21.96
N ASN A 489 5.45 -18.22 -21.30
CA ASN A 489 6.76 -18.44 -21.93
C ASN A 489 7.06 -19.93 -22.13
N THR A 490 6.87 -20.73 -21.08
CA THR A 490 7.30 -22.13 -21.07
C THR A 490 6.32 -23.05 -21.79
N CYS A 491 5.04 -23.00 -21.39
CA CYS A 491 3.98 -23.78 -22.04
C CYS A 491 3.31 -23.03 -23.19
N LYS A 492 3.33 -21.69 -23.17
CA LYS A 492 2.69 -20.83 -24.18
C LYS A 492 1.21 -21.18 -24.39
N VAL A 493 0.49 -21.31 -23.29
CA VAL A 493 -0.92 -21.71 -23.26
C VAL A 493 -1.73 -20.87 -24.25
N GLU A 494 -2.48 -21.55 -25.12
CA GLU A 494 -3.33 -20.93 -26.11
C GLU A 494 -4.73 -20.64 -25.56
N ALA A 495 -5.43 -19.71 -26.22
CA ALA A 495 -6.85 -19.48 -25.96
C ALA A 495 -7.67 -20.76 -26.13
N ASP A 496 -8.78 -20.84 -25.40
CA ASP A 496 -9.70 -21.96 -25.35
C ASP A 496 -9.16 -23.28 -24.77
N SER A 497 -7.89 -23.31 -24.33
CA SER A 497 -7.27 -24.47 -23.68
C SER A 497 -7.92 -24.82 -22.34
N THR A 498 -7.81 -26.10 -21.96
CA THR A 498 -8.12 -26.60 -20.62
C THR A 498 -6.84 -26.78 -19.80
N VAL A 499 -6.81 -26.22 -18.60
CA VAL A 499 -5.64 -26.19 -17.72
C VAL A 499 -5.95 -26.84 -16.37
N ALA A 500 -5.04 -27.65 -15.84
CA ALA A 500 -5.05 -28.12 -14.45
C ALA A 500 -3.88 -27.54 -13.64
N VAL A 501 -4.14 -27.00 -12.45
CA VAL A 501 -3.12 -26.41 -11.58
C VAL A 501 -3.13 -27.09 -10.22
N PHE A 502 -2.02 -27.74 -9.88
CA PHE A 502 -1.85 -28.48 -8.63
C PHE A 502 -1.07 -27.64 -7.61
N GLY A 503 -1.68 -27.35 -6.47
CA GLY A 503 -1.14 -26.51 -5.41
C GLY A 503 -1.49 -25.03 -5.60
N LEU A 504 -2.29 -24.48 -4.68
CA LEU A 504 -2.88 -23.14 -4.78
C LEU A 504 -2.21 -22.14 -3.83
N GLY A 505 -0.88 -22.23 -3.68
CA GLY A 505 -0.08 -21.13 -3.14
C GLY A 505 0.08 -20.00 -4.16
N ALA A 506 0.87 -18.97 -3.84
CA ALA A 506 1.02 -17.81 -4.75
C ALA A 506 1.47 -18.19 -6.18
N VAL A 507 2.35 -19.19 -6.33
CA VAL A 507 2.80 -19.66 -7.64
C VAL A 507 1.64 -20.25 -8.45
N GLY A 508 0.87 -21.17 -7.87
CA GLY A 508 -0.27 -21.78 -8.57
C GLY A 508 -1.39 -20.79 -8.85
N LEU A 509 -1.65 -19.85 -7.93
CA LEU A 509 -2.59 -18.76 -8.17
C LEU A 509 -2.10 -17.83 -9.30
N ALA A 510 -0.80 -17.59 -9.42
CA ALA A 510 -0.22 -16.86 -10.55
C ALA A 510 -0.32 -17.65 -11.87
N VAL A 511 -0.21 -18.98 -11.84
CA VAL A 511 -0.51 -19.84 -13.01
C VAL A 511 -1.97 -19.68 -13.43
N ILE A 512 -2.92 -19.73 -12.48
CA ILE A 512 -4.36 -19.55 -12.76
C ILE A 512 -4.62 -18.18 -13.39
N GLN A 513 -4.07 -17.11 -12.79
CA GLN A 513 -4.19 -15.76 -13.33
C GLN A 513 -3.58 -15.68 -14.74
N GLY A 514 -2.39 -16.24 -14.94
CA GLY A 514 -1.71 -16.28 -16.23
C GLY A 514 -2.54 -17.02 -17.30
N ALA A 515 -3.12 -18.17 -16.95
CA ALA A 515 -3.95 -18.99 -17.84
C ALA A 515 -5.24 -18.27 -18.23
N LYS A 516 -5.90 -17.60 -17.28
CA LYS A 516 -7.07 -16.75 -17.57
C LYS A 516 -6.71 -15.63 -18.54
N MET A 517 -5.58 -14.96 -18.31
CA MET A 517 -5.10 -13.88 -19.18
C MET A 517 -4.68 -14.38 -20.57
N ALA A 518 -4.28 -15.64 -20.70
CA ALA A 518 -4.01 -16.29 -21.99
C ALA A 518 -5.28 -16.74 -22.73
N GLY A 519 -6.45 -16.70 -22.09
CA GLY A 519 -7.73 -17.06 -22.68
C GLY A 519 -8.13 -18.52 -22.52
N ALA A 520 -7.56 -19.27 -21.57
CA ALA A 520 -7.98 -20.64 -21.28
C ALA A 520 -9.48 -20.70 -20.92
N SER A 521 -10.21 -21.66 -21.47
CA SER A 521 -11.67 -21.77 -21.32
C SER A 521 -12.08 -22.52 -20.05
N LYS A 522 -11.25 -23.47 -19.59
CA LYS A 522 -11.47 -24.26 -18.37
C LYS A 522 -10.18 -24.33 -17.56
N ILE A 523 -10.24 -23.93 -16.28
CA ILE A 523 -9.10 -23.90 -15.38
C ILE A 523 -9.47 -24.65 -14.09
N ILE A 524 -8.92 -25.85 -13.94
CA ILE A 524 -9.18 -26.77 -12.83
C ILE A 524 -8.13 -26.54 -11.74
N ALA A 525 -8.55 -25.98 -10.62
CA ALA A 525 -7.72 -25.76 -9.44
C ALA A 525 -7.72 -26.99 -8.52
N VAL A 526 -6.56 -27.48 -8.12
CA VAL A 526 -6.41 -28.70 -7.29
C VAL A 526 -5.59 -28.40 -6.05
N ASP A 527 -6.16 -28.61 -4.86
CA ASP A 527 -5.46 -28.48 -3.58
C ASP A 527 -6.08 -29.44 -2.54
N LEU A 528 -5.37 -29.67 -1.44
CA LEU A 528 -5.92 -30.39 -0.29
C LEU A 528 -6.76 -29.46 0.59
N ASN A 529 -6.44 -28.16 0.62
CA ASN A 529 -7.14 -27.16 1.41
C ASN A 529 -8.24 -26.46 0.58
N PRO A 530 -9.54 -26.69 0.89
CA PRO A 530 -10.64 -26.06 0.16
C PRO A 530 -10.77 -24.55 0.39
N ASP A 531 -10.19 -24.00 1.46
CA ASP A 531 -10.28 -22.56 1.76
C ASP A 531 -9.59 -21.70 0.69
N LYS A 532 -8.69 -22.30 -0.09
CA LYS A 532 -7.99 -21.64 -1.20
C LYS A 532 -8.83 -21.50 -2.47
N PHE A 533 -9.96 -22.21 -2.57
CA PHE A 533 -10.76 -22.27 -3.80
C PHE A 533 -11.45 -20.96 -4.13
N GLU A 534 -11.88 -20.19 -3.12
CA GLU A 534 -12.52 -18.89 -3.36
C GLU A 534 -11.57 -17.91 -4.03
N MET A 535 -10.32 -17.84 -3.56
CA MET A 535 -9.30 -17.02 -4.23
C MET A 535 -8.98 -17.55 -5.63
N ALA A 536 -8.83 -18.86 -5.79
CA ALA A 536 -8.57 -19.46 -7.10
C ALA A 536 -9.66 -19.09 -8.13
N LYS A 537 -10.94 -19.17 -7.76
CA LYS A 537 -12.06 -18.76 -8.62
C LYS A 537 -12.01 -17.28 -8.97
N LYS A 538 -11.75 -16.42 -7.98
CA LYS A 538 -11.60 -14.97 -8.20
C LYS A 538 -10.54 -14.66 -9.26
N LEU A 539 -9.45 -15.43 -9.27
CA LEU A 539 -8.33 -15.25 -10.20
C LEU A 539 -8.51 -15.97 -11.54
N GLY A 540 -9.44 -16.92 -11.66
CA GLY A 540 -9.80 -17.52 -12.93
C GLY A 540 -10.16 -18.99 -12.94
N ALA A 541 -10.01 -19.71 -11.83
CA ALA A 541 -10.42 -21.12 -11.78
C ALA A 541 -11.91 -21.25 -12.08
N THR A 542 -12.26 -22.15 -13.01
CA THR A 542 -13.64 -22.49 -13.35
C THR A 542 -14.15 -23.64 -12.49
N ASP A 543 -13.24 -24.52 -12.07
CA ASP A 543 -13.53 -25.71 -11.29
C ASP A 543 -12.50 -25.82 -10.16
N CYS A 544 -12.90 -26.43 -9.05
CA CYS A 544 -11.99 -26.73 -7.94
C CYS A 544 -12.18 -28.17 -7.47
N VAL A 545 -11.09 -28.85 -7.17
CA VAL A 545 -11.11 -30.25 -6.71
C VAL A 545 -10.25 -30.39 -5.46
N ASN A 546 -10.85 -30.94 -4.40
CA ASN A 546 -10.09 -31.39 -3.24
C ASN A 546 -9.54 -32.78 -3.52
N SER A 547 -8.21 -32.91 -3.62
CA SER A 547 -7.57 -34.20 -3.95
C SER A 547 -7.27 -35.09 -2.74
N SER A 548 -7.87 -34.81 -1.57
CA SER A 548 -7.67 -35.62 -0.37
C SER A 548 -8.29 -37.02 -0.54
N PRO A 549 -7.64 -38.09 -0.02
CA PRO A 549 -8.12 -39.47 -0.22
C PRO A 549 -9.54 -39.75 0.28
N ASP A 550 -10.07 -38.97 1.22
CA ASP A 550 -11.45 -39.07 1.72
C ASP A 550 -12.48 -38.34 0.84
N LYS A 551 -12.02 -37.51 -0.12
CA LYS A 551 -12.85 -36.73 -1.02
C LYS A 551 -12.95 -37.30 -2.44
N ILE A 552 -12.03 -38.18 -2.82
CA ILE A 552 -12.00 -38.81 -4.15
C ILE A 552 -11.88 -40.33 -4.02
N ASP A 553 -12.62 -41.06 -4.85
CA ASP A 553 -12.67 -42.54 -4.87
C ASP A 553 -11.61 -43.16 -5.79
N LYS A 554 -10.92 -42.34 -6.58
CA LYS A 554 -9.89 -42.73 -7.54
C LYS A 554 -8.75 -41.70 -7.57
N PRO A 555 -7.55 -42.06 -8.06
CA PRO A 555 -6.43 -41.12 -8.17
C PRO A 555 -6.82 -39.84 -8.94
N ILE A 556 -6.37 -38.68 -8.47
CA ILE A 556 -6.77 -37.36 -8.99
C ILE A 556 -6.60 -37.22 -10.51
N GLN A 557 -5.54 -37.82 -11.07
CA GLN A 557 -5.33 -37.81 -12.52
C GLN A 557 -6.43 -38.51 -13.32
N LYS A 558 -7.09 -39.53 -12.73
CA LYS A 558 -8.21 -40.23 -13.35
C LYS A 558 -9.53 -39.45 -13.21
N VAL A 559 -9.70 -38.73 -12.10
CA VAL A 559 -10.84 -37.81 -11.93
C VAL A 559 -10.79 -36.74 -13.01
N ILE A 560 -9.63 -36.10 -13.17
CA ILE A 560 -9.44 -35.05 -14.17
C ILE A 560 -9.58 -35.61 -15.59
N ALA A 561 -8.79 -36.61 -15.98
CA ALA A 561 -8.75 -37.12 -17.36
C ALA A 561 -9.91 -38.06 -17.77
N GLY A 562 -10.89 -38.24 -16.88
CA GLY A 562 -12.07 -39.06 -17.13
C GLY A 562 -13.34 -38.28 -16.86
N ASP A 563 -13.60 -37.98 -15.59
CA ASP A 563 -14.89 -37.46 -15.13
C ASP A 563 -15.06 -35.97 -15.47
N MET A 564 -13.97 -35.18 -15.43
CA MET A 564 -14.03 -33.73 -15.64
C MET A 564 -13.67 -33.29 -17.06
N THR A 565 -12.70 -33.98 -17.67
CA THR A 565 -12.15 -33.67 -18.99
C THR A 565 -11.87 -34.99 -19.70
N PRO A 566 -12.74 -35.44 -20.61
CA PRO A 566 -12.51 -36.67 -21.35
C PRO A 566 -11.13 -36.64 -21.99
N TRP A 567 -10.30 -37.66 -21.70
CA TRP A 567 -8.94 -37.84 -22.20
C TRP A 567 -7.84 -36.95 -21.62
N GLY A 568 -8.16 -35.96 -20.77
CA GLY A 568 -7.19 -35.12 -20.05
C GLY A 568 -7.21 -33.64 -20.45
N VAL A 569 -6.33 -32.86 -19.81
CA VAL A 569 -6.19 -31.40 -20.01
C VAL A 569 -5.09 -31.06 -21.01
N ASP A 570 -5.19 -29.93 -21.71
CA ASP A 570 -4.14 -29.48 -22.63
C ASP A 570 -2.85 -29.15 -21.89
N TYR A 571 -2.97 -28.49 -20.73
CA TYR A 571 -1.83 -28.10 -19.90
C TYR A 571 -2.05 -28.47 -18.43
N SER A 572 -0.99 -28.95 -17.78
CA SER A 572 -0.97 -29.19 -16.34
C SER A 572 0.26 -28.56 -15.70
N PHE A 573 0.10 -28.02 -14.49
CA PHE A 573 1.17 -27.35 -13.76
C PHE A 573 1.28 -27.90 -12.34
N ASP A 574 2.44 -28.45 -11.98
CA ASP A 574 2.77 -28.78 -10.59
C ASP A 574 3.40 -27.59 -9.89
N CYS A 575 2.73 -27.08 -8.85
CA CYS A 575 3.19 -26.00 -7.99
C CYS A 575 3.40 -26.49 -6.54
N THR A 576 3.61 -27.80 -6.31
CA THR A 576 3.68 -28.39 -4.97
C THR A 576 5.08 -28.83 -4.54
N GLY A 577 5.93 -29.23 -5.49
CA GLY A 577 7.23 -29.84 -5.16
C GLY A 577 7.12 -31.31 -4.75
N ASN A 578 5.95 -31.94 -4.89
CA ASN A 578 5.76 -33.34 -4.56
C ASN A 578 5.84 -34.21 -5.81
N VAL A 579 6.82 -35.11 -5.88
CA VAL A 579 7.05 -35.99 -7.06
C VAL A 579 5.84 -36.87 -7.42
N LYS A 580 4.97 -37.20 -6.46
CA LYS A 580 3.72 -37.94 -6.74
C LYS A 580 2.69 -37.05 -7.44
N VAL A 581 2.64 -35.77 -7.07
CA VAL A 581 1.78 -34.77 -7.71
C VAL A 581 2.32 -34.40 -9.09
N MET A 582 3.64 -34.25 -9.25
CA MET A 582 4.27 -34.07 -10.57
C MET A 582 3.89 -35.19 -11.54
N ARG A 583 3.91 -36.44 -11.07
CA ARG A 583 3.44 -37.59 -11.86
C ARG A 583 1.95 -37.48 -12.19
N ALA A 584 1.11 -37.14 -11.21
CA ALA A 584 -0.33 -37.01 -11.42
C ALA A 584 -0.66 -35.89 -12.43
N ALA A 585 0.04 -34.76 -12.36
CA ALA A 585 -0.07 -33.67 -13.33
C ALA A 585 0.22 -34.17 -14.75
N LEU A 586 1.33 -34.89 -14.96
CA LEU A 586 1.62 -35.49 -16.27
C LEU A 586 0.53 -36.49 -16.71
N GLU A 587 0.13 -37.40 -15.84
CA GLU A 587 -0.83 -38.44 -16.18
C GLU A 587 -2.26 -37.92 -16.41
N CYS A 588 -2.58 -36.69 -15.96
CA CYS A 588 -3.87 -36.03 -16.22
C CYS A 588 -3.87 -35.19 -17.51
N ALA A 589 -2.70 -34.90 -18.08
CA ALA A 589 -2.60 -34.20 -19.36
C ALA A 589 -3.15 -35.06 -20.51
N HIS A 590 -3.62 -34.41 -21.57
CA HIS A 590 -4.32 -35.06 -22.67
C HIS A 590 -3.42 -36.03 -23.43
N ARG A 591 -3.94 -37.20 -23.78
CA ARG A 591 -3.23 -38.14 -24.66
C ARG A 591 -3.09 -37.54 -26.06
N GLY A 592 -1.87 -37.44 -26.58
CA GLY A 592 -1.59 -36.98 -27.95
C GLY A 592 -0.86 -35.65 -28.01
N TRP A 593 -1.24 -34.67 -27.17
CA TRP A 593 -0.65 -33.33 -27.20
C TRP A 593 -0.45 -32.69 -25.82
N GLY A 594 -0.97 -33.28 -24.74
CA GLY A 594 -0.99 -32.63 -23.43
C GLY A 594 0.40 -32.37 -22.87
N GLU A 595 0.61 -31.19 -22.32
CA GLU A 595 1.88 -30.79 -21.70
C GLU A 595 1.77 -30.70 -20.17
N SER A 596 2.83 -31.10 -19.49
CA SER A 596 2.96 -30.97 -18.04
C SER A 596 4.22 -30.20 -17.68
N CYS A 597 4.05 -29.14 -16.89
CA CYS A 597 5.12 -28.27 -16.43
C CYS A 597 5.34 -28.45 -14.93
N VAL A 598 6.55 -28.90 -14.57
CA VAL A 598 7.02 -28.93 -13.19
C VAL A 598 7.54 -27.55 -12.81
N ILE A 599 6.93 -26.95 -11.78
CA ILE A 599 7.35 -25.67 -11.19
C ILE A 599 7.86 -25.88 -9.76
N GLY A 600 7.18 -26.72 -8.99
CA GLY A 600 7.56 -27.02 -7.62
C GLY A 600 8.94 -27.67 -7.52
N VAL A 601 9.70 -27.30 -6.48
CA VAL A 601 11.04 -27.84 -6.23
C VAL A 601 10.90 -29.10 -5.38
N ALA A 602 11.33 -30.25 -5.92
CA ALA A 602 11.32 -31.52 -5.21
C ALA A 602 12.45 -31.62 -4.21
N ALA A 603 12.24 -32.44 -3.17
CA ALA A 603 13.27 -32.62 -2.18
C ALA A 603 14.49 -33.41 -2.70
N SER A 604 15.68 -33.11 -2.17
CA SER A 604 16.91 -33.81 -2.59
C SER A 604 16.74 -35.33 -2.56
N GLY A 605 17.29 -36.00 -3.57
CA GLY A 605 17.22 -37.44 -3.75
C GLY A 605 15.86 -38.00 -4.19
N HIS A 606 14.84 -37.16 -4.39
CA HIS A 606 13.55 -37.62 -4.91
C HIS A 606 13.53 -37.61 -6.45
N GLU A 607 12.99 -38.68 -7.02
CA GLU A 607 12.87 -38.84 -8.47
C GLU A 607 11.41 -38.83 -8.91
N ILE A 608 11.17 -38.19 -10.05
CA ILE A 608 9.89 -38.30 -10.75
C ILE A 608 9.89 -39.56 -11.61
N ALA A 609 8.77 -40.29 -11.63
CA ALA A 609 8.64 -41.51 -12.41
C ALA A 609 7.26 -41.61 -13.05
N THR A 610 7.22 -42.09 -14.30
CA THR A 610 5.99 -42.45 -15.00
C THR A 610 6.22 -43.65 -15.92
N ARG A 611 5.15 -44.24 -16.47
CA ARG A 611 5.30 -45.24 -17.53
C ARG A 611 5.71 -44.54 -18.83
N PRO A 612 6.77 -44.98 -19.54
CA PRO A 612 7.21 -44.33 -20.78
C PRO A 612 6.11 -44.19 -21.83
N PHE A 613 5.13 -45.10 -21.82
CA PHE A 613 3.98 -45.04 -22.71
C PHE A 613 3.17 -43.74 -22.59
N GLN A 614 3.20 -43.05 -21.44
CA GLN A 614 2.58 -41.73 -21.29
C GLN A 614 3.21 -40.69 -22.23
N LEU A 615 4.53 -40.75 -22.41
CA LEU A 615 5.28 -39.87 -23.30
C LEU A 615 5.23 -40.35 -24.75
N VAL A 616 5.37 -41.67 -25.00
CA VAL A 616 5.24 -42.26 -26.35
C VAL A 616 3.89 -41.91 -26.98
N THR A 617 2.83 -41.79 -26.17
CA THR A 617 1.50 -41.40 -26.64
C THR A 617 1.29 -39.88 -26.73
N GLY A 618 2.36 -39.10 -26.83
CA GLY A 618 2.33 -37.69 -27.24
C GLY A 618 2.29 -36.65 -26.13
N ARG A 619 2.39 -37.05 -24.85
CA ARG A 619 2.54 -36.05 -23.77
C ARG A 619 3.95 -35.50 -23.72
N VAL A 620 4.07 -34.24 -23.30
CA VAL A 620 5.36 -33.58 -23.04
C VAL A 620 5.51 -33.31 -21.56
N TRP A 621 6.66 -33.70 -20.98
CA TRP A 621 7.01 -33.33 -19.61
C TRP A 621 8.19 -32.36 -19.62
N LYS A 622 8.00 -31.17 -19.07
CA LYS A 622 9.00 -30.10 -19.03
C LYS A 622 8.99 -29.42 -17.67
N GLY A 623 9.97 -28.55 -17.43
CA GLY A 623 10.06 -27.73 -16.23
C GLY A 623 10.25 -26.26 -16.56
N THR A 624 10.09 -25.40 -15.57
CA THR A 624 10.32 -23.95 -15.70
C THR A 624 11.19 -23.44 -14.58
N ALA A 625 12.07 -22.49 -14.89
CA ALA A 625 12.84 -21.74 -13.90
C ALA A 625 12.49 -20.25 -14.05
N PHE A 626 12.03 -19.61 -12.98
CA PHE A 626 11.62 -18.21 -12.98
C PHE A 626 10.61 -17.87 -14.11
N GLY A 627 9.76 -18.85 -14.46
CA GLY A 627 8.77 -18.69 -15.53
C GLY A 627 9.38 -18.50 -16.92
N GLY A 628 10.64 -18.86 -17.14
CA GLY A 628 11.33 -18.64 -18.41
C GLY A 628 11.64 -17.17 -18.71
N PHE A 629 11.42 -16.26 -17.77
CA PHE A 629 11.74 -14.84 -17.94
C PHE A 629 13.25 -14.60 -17.86
N LYS A 630 13.76 -13.76 -18.77
CA LYS A 630 15.10 -13.19 -18.64
C LYS A 630 15.03 -12.03 -17.67
N SER A 631 15.54 -12.22 -16.46
CA SER A 631 15.24 -11.39 -15.29
C SER A 631 15.36 -9.88 -15.52
N ARG A 632 16.56 -9.39 -15.88
CA ARG A 632 16.84 -7.96 -16.05
C ARG A 632 16.07 -7.32 -17.21
N ARG A 633 15.70 -8.10 -18.23
CA ARG A 633 14.94 -7.62 -19.38
C ARG A 633 13.42 -7.63 -19.13
N ASP A 634 12.92 -8.70 -18.55
CA ASP A 634 11.48 -9.00 -18.57
C ASP A 634 10.76 -8.62 -17.27
N VAL A 635 11.43 -8.69 -16.11
CA VAL A 635 10.83 -8.26 -14.82
C VAL A 635 10.38 -6.79 -14.84
N PRO A 636 11.16 -5.83 -15.40
CA PRO A 636 10.69 -4.45 -15.49
C PRO A 636 9.41 -4.31 -16.31
N GLN A 637 9.22 -5.13 -17.35
CA GLN A 637 8.00 -5.10 -18.16
C GLN A 637 6.77 -5.61 -17.38
N LEU A 638 6.95 -6.58 -16.48
CA LEU A 638 5.87 -7.01 -15.58
C LEU A 638 5.45 -5.89 -14.63
N VAL A 639 6.42 -5.13 -14.12
CA VAL A 639 6.15 -3.94 -13.30
C VAL A 639 5.38 -2.89 -14.10
N GLU A 640 5.77 -2.60 -15.34
CA GLU A 640 5.05 -1.63 -16.18
C GLU A 640 3.59 -2.05 -16.45
N ARG A 641 3.34 -3.35 -16.69
CA ARG A 641 1.98 -3.87 -16.84
C ARG A 641 1.15 -3.72 -15.56
N HIS A 642 1.78 -3.91 -14.39
CA HIS A 642 1.12 -3.66 -13.12
C HIS A 642 0.77 -2.19 -12.93
N LEU A 643 1.70 -1.27 -13.19
CA LEU A 643 1.46 0.18 -13.06
C LEU A 643 0.35 0.67 -13.99
N LYS A 644 0.15 0.04 -15.15
CA LYS A 644 -0.97 0.29 -16.07
C LYS A 644 -2.30 -0.34 -15.65
N GLY A 645 -2.33 -1.11 -14.57
CA GLY A 645 -3.52 -1.81 -14.09
C GLY A 645 -3.85 -3.10 -14.85
N GLU A 646 -3.00 -3.54 -15.78
CA GLU A 646 -3.21 -4.76 -16.60
C GLU A 646 -2.89 -6.04 -15.83
N LEU A 647 -2.05 -5.95 -14.80
CA LEU A 647 -1.60 -7.08 -13.98
C LEU A 647 -1.84 -6.79 -12.50
N PRO A 648 -3.05 -7.08 -11.96
CA PRO A 648 -3.32 -6.93 -10.54
C PRO A 648 -2.51 -7.97 -9.75
N ILE A 649 -1.79 -7.57 -8.71
CA ILE A 649 -0.98 -8.48 -7.86
C ILE A 649 -1.26 -8.31 -6.36
N ASP A 650 -2.04 -7.32 -5.97
CA ASP A 650 -2.23 -6.94 -4.57
C ASP A 650 -2.83 -8.08 -3.74
N HIS A 651 -3.69 -8.89 -4.37
CA HIS A 651 -4.34 -10.03 -3.75
C HIS A 651 -3.39 -11.16 -3.34
N PHE A 652 -2.14 -11.16 -3.81
CA PHE A 652 -1.13 -12.12 -3.34
C PHE A 652 -0.62 -11.78 -1.93
N ILE A 653 -0.69 -10.51 -1.52
CA ILE A 653 -0.23 -10.06 -0.19
C ILE A 653 -1.41 -10.21 0.77
N THR A 654 -1.35 -11.22 1.63
CA THR A 654 -2.37 -11.47 2.66
C THR A 654 -1.92 -10.98 4.02
N HIS A 655 -0.62 -10.88 4.25
CA HIS A 655 -0.04 -10.43 5.51
C HIS A 655 1.07 -9.41 5.28
N SER A 656 1.13 -8.39 6.13
CA SER A 656 2.18 -7.38 6.12
C SER A 656 2.70 -7.16 7.53
N PHE A 657 4.02 -7.06 7.65
CA PHE A 657 4.73 -6.88 8.91
C PHE A 657 5.74 -5.74 8.79
N GLU A 658 6.04 -5.06 9.90
CA GLU A 658 6.96 -3.92 9.95
C GLU A 658 8.13 -4.23 10.90
N GLY A 659 9.36 -4.03 10.41
CA GLY A 659 10.60 -4.33 11.11
C GLY A 659 11.18 -5.70 10.74
N VAL A 660 12.50 -5.73 10.50
CA VAL A 660 13.24 -6.94 10.12
C VAL A 660 13.04 -8.11 11.10
N ASN A 661 12.85 -7.79 12.39
CA ASN A 661 12.60 -8.73 13.48
C ASN A 661 11.28 -9.49 13.37
N LYS A 662 10.35 -9.03 12.52
CA LYS A 662 9.07 -9.69 12.24
C LYS A 662 9.15 -10.82 11.22
N THR A 663 10.35 -11.17 10.74
CA THR A 663 10.52 -12.26 9.77
C THR A 663 10.08 -13.62 10.33
N ASN A 664 10.32 -13.93 11.61
CA ASN A 664 9.81 -15.17 12.21
C ASN A 664 8.27 -15.17 12.28
N ASP A 665 7.64 -14.03 12.60
CA ASP A 665 6.18 -13.89 12.59
C ASP A 665 5.61 -14.12 11.17
N ALA A 666 6.31 -13.62 10.14
CA ALA A 666 5.97 -13.84 8.74
C ALA A 666 6.13 -15.31 8.30
N ILE A 667 7.15 -16.02 8.78
CA ILE A 667 7.33 -17.47 8.56
C ILE A 667 6.18 -18.24 9.23
N HIS A 668 5.81 -17.90 10.46
CA HIS A 668 4.68 -18.52 11.15
C HIS A 668 3.37 -18.31 10.38
N ALA A 669 3.13 -17.11 9.86
CA ALA A 669 1.98 -16.85 9.00
C ALA A 669 2.02 -17.70 7.72
N LEU A 670 3.19 -17.95 7.12
CA LEU A 670 3.27 -18.81 5.94
C LEU A 670 2.85 -20.28 6.24
N HIS A 671 2.96 -20.72 7.50
CA HIS A 671 2.53 -22.06 7.95
C HIS A 671 1.04 -22.17 8.32
N SER A 672 0.31 -21.06 8.53
CA SER A 672 -1.09 -21.12 8.99
C SER A 672 -2.08 -21.59 7.93
N GLY A 673 -1.68 -21.60 6.65
CA GLY A 673 -2.50 -22.10 5.54
C GLY A 673 -3.48 -21.09 4.93
N ASP A 674 -3.73 -19.95 5.61
CA ASP A 674 -4.50 -18.79 5.12
C ASP A 674 -3.60 -17.71 4.47
N CYS A 675 -2.28 -17.83 4.59
CA CYS A 675 -1.32 -16.92 3.99
C CYS A 675 -0.93 -17.33 2.56
N LEU A 676 -0.96 -16.37 1.63
CA LEU A 676 -0.40 -16.53 0.27
C LEU A 676 1.02 -15.99 0.19
N ARG A 677 1.19 -14.72 0.56
CA ARG A 677 2.47 -14.07 0.79
C ARG A 677 2.39 -13.20 2.03
N ALA A 678 3.40 -13.36 2.87
CA ALA A 678 3.71 -12.44 3.95
C ALA A 678 4.84 -11.52 3.48
N VAL A 679 4.65 -10.21 3.60
CA VAL A 679 5.66 -9.20 3.27
C VAL A 679 6.14 -8.52 4.55
N VAL A 680 7.45 -8.47 4.75
CA VAL A 680 8.08 -7.72 5.84
C VAL A 680 8.71 -6.47 5.26
N ARG A 681 8.38 -5.31 5.82
CA ARG A 681 8.95 -4.01 5.48
C ARG A 681 10.02 -3.60 6.49
N TYR A 682 11.10 -3.00 6.02
CA TYR A 682 12.29 -2.71 6.81
C TYR A 682 12.53 -1.21 7.03
#